data_AF-A0A662WDK7-F1
#
_entry.id   AF-A0A662WDK7-F1
#
_cell.length_a   1.000
_cell.length_b   1.000
_cell.length_c   1.000
_cell.angle_alpha   90.00
_cell.angle_beta   90.00
_cell.angle_gamma   90.00
#
_symmetry.space_group_name_H-M   'P 1'
#
loop_
_entity.id
_entity.type
_entity.pdbx_description
1 polymer ?
#
loop_
_entity_poly.entity_id
_entity_poly.type
_entity_poly.pdbx_seq_one_letter_code
_entity_poly.pdbx_strand_id
1 'polypeptide(L)'
;DDRETVILQYRILNKGERIHEPIFLLAGKLAKAIEVAAKARANKWNTTTLIKNLANADTLDGVKNGLELVRDIFYLLLGEEEEKGALSVLEYIYSSPDIVALIDLTHLPQLGDNMVELLAVILDMPEDIATIDSIESAPEELRMELHVQVAQVVDRVRAIAMTLELMLNDDAVSRKLHNCHFLQATPDLEFQTQQLINLYKADALAETGLIAVHPRGDPAAMAARFAREDFISSCTRLFFLLRLDVAHSLPRCEDAKRRMGFFLHSLSMEMPRVSSMEAMPSFSVMTPYYSETVLFTLDELNNPVHSNALFAELEKKQMLKGGSELTIMKYLITFHAEEWSNFLERMGVATLEEALEVNSTEVRLWASLRGQTLARTVHGMMLYEDAIRLLRWLELYSLPNMGIQEKLDEMNRISALKFSYITGCQIYSKQVANGDPRAADIDYLMKKFPSWRVSFVDSITEQVGDKEVNRFDCVLVKAEGNEIVEVYRYELPGNPILGEGKPENQNVALPFTRGEYLQTIDMNQEHYFEECLKMPNFLATATSTGEEVTVIGMKEHVFTGRASSLARFMTLQELVFVTLTQRVLAKPLRSRMHYGHPDVFEKSFVVTSGGVSKASKGINLSEDVFSGYNVTLRGGLVTHVEFMQCGKGRDVTLSQINAFEAKLSNGCAESCLSREGHRLTNCLDFPRLNSMFYGHFGFYICNALTVLCVYVYAYCKLYVATHSEVEITAIMKTGSLDSLASVMTTQYLLQFGMLTTLPLFATLFVEFGFKQAALKVIELISTLGIVFYVFLTGTKA
;
A
#
# COMPACT_ATOMS: atom_id res chain seq x y z
N ASP A 1 -8.54 -4.48 -22.11
CA ASP A 1 -8.61 -5.32 -20.90
C ASP A 1 -8.31 -4.64 -19.56
N ASP A 2 -7.68 -3.46 -19.51
CA ASP A 2 -7.22 -2.91 -18.23
C ASP A 2 -8.27 -2.07 -17.48
N ARG A 3 -9.34 -2.71 -16.98
CA ARG A 3 -10.43 -2.04 -16.25
C ARG A 3 -9.91 -1.14 -15.11
N GLU A 4 -8.98 -1.62 -14.30
CA GLU A 4 -8.46 -0.84 -13.16
C GLU A 4 -7.63 0.37 -13.62
N THR A 5 -6.84 0.21 -14.68
CA THR A 5 -6.06 1.31 -15.27
C THR A 5 -6.97 2.42 -15.79
N VAL A 6 -8.04 2.07 -16.52
CA VAL A 6 -9.03 3.04 -17.01
C VAL A 6 -9.76 3.76 -15.86
N ILE A 7 -10.05 3.05 -14.77
CA ILE A 7 -10.80 3.61 -13.63
C ILE A 7 -9.94 4.60 -12.81
N LEU A 8 -8.66 4.28 -12.62
CA LEU A 8 -7.77 4.98 -11.69
C LEU A 8 -6.95 6.10 -12.34
N GLN A 9 -6.86 6.14 -13.67
CA GLN A 9 -6.00 7.08 -14.38
C GLN A 9 -6.65 8.44 -14.64
N TYR A 10 -5.85 9.50 -14.56
CA TYR A 10 -6.21 10.82 -15.09
C TYR A 10 -6.18 10.78 -16.61
N ARG A 11 -7.23 11.28 -17.26
CA ARG A 11 -7.21 11.45 -18.70
C ARG A 11 -6.65 12.83 -19.02
N ILE A 12 -5.47 12.82 -19.64
CA ILE A 12 -4.77 14.04 -20.06
C ILE A 12 -5.02 14.21 -21.56
N LEU A 13 -5.69 15.29 -21.93
CA LEU A 13 -6.01 15.66 -23.31
C LEU A 13 -5.22 16.88 -23.74
N ASN A 14 -5.06 17.06 -25.05
CA ASN A 14 -4.45 18.25 -25.65
C ASN A 14 -3.09 18.61 -25.01
N LYS A 15 -2.21 17.61 -24.83
CA LYS A 15 -0.85 17.81 -24.30
C LYS A 15 -0.80 18.43 -22.89
N GLY A 16 -1.82 18.20 -22.06
CA GLY A 16 -1.83 18.68 -20.66
C GLY A 16 -2.71 19.90 -20.40
N GLU A 17 -3.36 20.46 -21.43
CA GLU A 17 -4.25 21.62 -21.27
C GLU A 17 -5.60 21.26 -20.66
N ARG A 18 -6.06 20.01 -20.86
CA ARG A 18 -7.27 19.47 -20.22
C ARG A 18 -6.93 18.20 -19.44
N ILE A 19 -7.21 18.25 -18.15
CA ILE A 19 -7.07 17.10 -17.25
C ILE A 19 -8.47 16.74 -16.77
N HIS A 20 -8.94 15.56 -17.15
CA HIS A 20 -10.15 14.98 -16.59
C HIS A 20 -9.81 14.11 -15.38
N GLU A 21 -10.61 14.24 -14.34
CA GLU A 21 -10.49 13.48 -13.10
C GLU A 21 -10.62 11.97 -13.36
N PRO A 22 -9.97 11.10 -12.58
CA PRO A 22 -10.16 9.66 -12.67
C PRO A 22 -11.62 9.25 -12.47
N ILE A 23 -12.03 8.16 -13.11
CA ILE A 23 -13.41 7.68 -13.05
C ILE A 23 -13.80 7.32 -11.62
N PHE A 24 -12.87 6.82 -10.81
CA PHE A 24 -13.18 6.43 -9.42
C PHE A 24 -13.70 7.58 -8.55
N LEU A 25 -13.28 8.83 -8.82
CA LEU A 25 -13.78 10.02 -8.11
C LEU A 25 -15.20 10.41 -8.52
N LEU A 26 -15.62 9.99 -9.72
CA LEU A 26 -16.90 10.30 -10.33
C LEU A 26 -17.89 9.13 -10.31
N ALA A 27 -17.44 7.95 -9.86
CA ALA A 27 -18.23 6.73 -9.82
C ALA A 27 -19.56 6.93 -9.06
N GLY A 28 -20.65 6.40 -9.62
CA GLY A 28 -22.00 6.58 -9.09
C GLY A 28 -22.57 8.01 -9.16
N LYS A 29 -21.78 9.06 -9.41
CA LYS A 29 -22.26 10.46 -9.41
C LYS A 29 -23.22 10.73 -10.58
N LEU A 30 -22.89 10.26 -11.79
CA LEU A 30 -23.73 10.49 -12.98
C LEU A 30 -25.04 9.70 -12.92
N ALA A 31 -24.99 8.40 -12.57
CA ALA A 31 -26.18 7.58 -12.38
C ALA A 31 -27.13 8.18 -11.32
N LYS A 32 -26.59 8.59 -10.17
CA LYS A 32 -27.35 9.28 -9.12
C LYS A 32 -27.91 10.62 -9.59
N ALA A 33 -27.18 11.36 -10.44
CA ALA A 33 -27.68 12.60 -11.03
C ALA A 33 -28.92 12.36 -11.88
N ILE A 34 -28.91 11.30 -12.70
CA ILE A 34 -30.04 10.91 -13.54
C ILE A 34 -31.28 10.61 -12.68
N GLU A 35 -31.12 9.84 -11.60
CA GLU A 35 -32.21 9.54 -10.66
C GLU A 35 -32.76 10.77 -9.94
N VAL A 36 -31.90 11.72 -9.56
CA VAL A 36 -32.31 12.97 -8.90
C VAL A 36 -33.04 13.87 -9.91
N ALA A 37 -32.50 14.03 -11.11
CA ALA A 37 -33.07 14.88 -12.15
C ALA A 37 -34.43 14.37 -12.64
N ALA A 38 -34.63 13.05 -12.73
CA ALA A 38 -35.92 12.45 -13.10
C ALA A 38 -37.07 12.82 -12.16
N LYS A 39 -36.78 13.19 -10.90
CA LYS A 39 -37.77 13.60 -9.90
C LYS A 39 -38.18 15.08 -10.01
N ALA A 40 -37.54 15.86 -10.89
CA ALA A 40 -37.77 17.30 -11.01
C ALA A 40 -39.24 17.64 -11.34
N ARG A 41 -39.84 16.92 -12.28
CA ARG A 41 -41.23 17.14 -12.72
C ARG A 41 -42.23 16.78 -11.61
N ALA A 42 -42.06 15.61 -10.98
CA ALA A 42 -42.92 15.15 -9.88
C ALA A 42 -42.92 16.13 -8.69
N ASN A 43 -41.76 16.72 -8.40
CA ASN A 43 -41.59 17.65 -7.29
C ASN A 43 -41.72 19.14 -7.68
N LYS A 44 -42.08 19.44 -8.94
CA LYS A 44 -42.25 20.81 -9.47
C LYS A 44 -41.04 21.71 -9.24
N TRP A 45 -39.84 21.18 -9.44
CA TRP A 45 -38.60 21.96 -9.31
C TRP A 45 -38.44 22.91 -10.49
N ASN A 46 -37.89 24.11 -10.24
CA ASN A 46 -37.34 24.96 -11.29
C ASN A 46 -35.84 24.66 -11.51
N THR A 47 -35.25 25.22 -12.56
CA THR A 47 -33.83 24.99 -12.89
C THR A 47 -32.88 25.29 -11.72
N THR A 48 -33.09 26.38 -10.97
CA THR A 48 -32.30 26.70 -9.77
C THR A 48 -32.42 25.64 -8.67
N THR A 49 -33.62 25.11 -8.45
CA THR A 49 -33.88 24.08 -7.43
C THR A 49 -33.29 22.73 -7.84
N LEU A 50 -33.34 22.39 -9.14
CA LEU A 50 -32.69 21.21 -9.69
C LEU A 50 -31.17 21.27 -9.46
N ILE A 51 -30.53 22.38 -9.83
CA ILE A 51 -29.07 22.57 -9.63
C ILE A 51 -28.72 22.46 -8.15
N LYS A 52 -29.52 23.07 -7.26
CA LYS A 52 -29.31 22.98 -5.80
C LYS A 52 -29.42 21.54 -5.30
N ASN A 53 -30.38 20.76 -5.80
CA ASN A 53 -30.55 19.37 -5.39
C ASN A 53 -29.43 18.47 -5.92
N LEU A 54 -28.95 18.71 -7.14
CA LEU A 54 -27.77 18.03 -7.69
C LEU A 54 -26.49 18.39 -6.91
N ALA A 55 -26.33 19.65 -6.50
CA ALA A 55 -25.24 20.09 -5.64
C ALA A 55 -25.29 19.41 -4.26
N ASN A 56 -26.46 19.39 -3.63
CA ASN A 56 -26.67 18.72 -2.33
C ASN A 56 -26.43 17.20 -2.41
N ALA A 57 -26.60 16.61 -3.59
CA ALA A 57 -26.36 15.18 -3.81
C ALA A 57 -24.90 14.84 -4.15
N ASP A 58 -24.02 15.85 -4.26
CA ASP A 58 -22.63 15.75 -4.72
C ASP A 58 -22.50 15.12 -6.13
N THR A 59 -23.33 15.56 -7.08
CA THR A 59 -23.37 14.97 -8.43
C THR A 59 -23.00 15.91 -9.58
N LEU A 60 -22.69 17.19 -9.29
CA LEU A 60 -22.46 18.19 -10.34
C LEU A 60 -21.26 17.85 -11.24
N ASP A 61 -20.15 17.37 -10.67
CA ASP A 61 -18.95 17.02 -11.44
C ASP A 61 -19.20 15.82 -12.37
N GLY A 62 -20.02 14.87 -11.91
CA GLY A 62 -20.48 13.72 -12.70
C GLY A 62 -21.37 14.16 -13.87
N VAL A 63 -22.30 15.09 -13.64
CA VAL A 63 -23.14 15.69 -14.69
C VAL A 63 -22.28 16.39 -15.73
N LYS A 64 -21.35 17.25 -15.29
CA LYS A 64 -20.47 18.00 -16.20
C LYS A 64 -19.65 17.05 -17.10
N ASN A 65 -18.97 16.06 -16.51
CA ASN A 65 -18.18 15.09 -17.28
C ASN A 65 -19.05 14.25 -18.22
N GLY A 66 -20.20 13.77 -17.74
CA GLY A 66 -21.11 12.96 -18.56
C GLY A 66 -21.64 13.73 -19.77
N LEU A 67 -22.06 14.98 -19.55
CA LEU A 67 -22.55 15.88 -20.60
C LEU A 67 -21.47 16.22 -21.64
N GLU A 68 -20.25 16.52 -21.19
CA GLU A 68 -19.09 16.71 -22.08
C GLU A 68 -18.84 15.47 -22.94
N LEU A 69 -18.72 14.29 -22.32
CA LEU A 69 -18.47 13.03 -23.05
C LEU A 69 -19.60 12.67 -24.03
N VAL A 70 -20.87 12.84 -23.64
CA VAL A 70 -22.00 12.60 -24.55
C VAL A 70 -21.89 13.50 -25.77
N ARG A 71 -21.65 14.80 -25.58
CA ARG A 71 -21.48 15.74 -26.70
C ARG A 71 -20.33 15.29 -27.61
N ASP A 72 -19.19 14.94 -27.03
CA ASP A 72 -17.98 14.64 -27.79
C ASP A 72 -18.08 13.31 -28.56
N ILE A 73 -18.69 12.28 -27.95
CA ILE A 73 -18.97 10.99 -28.60
C ILE A 73 -19.93 11.17 -29.77
N PHE A 74 -21.03 11.90 -29.59
CA PHE A 74 -21.97 12.16 -30.68
C PHE A 74 -21.36 13.02 -31.78
N TYR A 75 -20.50 14.00 -31.44
CA TYR A 75 -19.80 14.80 -32.43
C TYR A 75 -18.93 13.93 -33.34
N LEU A 76 -18.16 13.01 -32.75
CA LEU A 76 -17.29 12.11 -33.50
C LEU A 76 -18.07 11.03 -34.26
N LEU A 77 -19.13 10.48 -33.66
CA LEU A 77 -19.95 9.42 -34.26
C LEU A 77 -20.75 9.92 -35.48
N LEU A 78 -21.33 11.12 -35.40
CA LEU A 78 -22.16 11.69 -36.46
C LEU A 78 -21.36 12.34 -37.61
N GLY A 79 -20.10 12.72 -37.36
CA GLY A 79 -19.19 13.26 -38.37
C GLY A 79 -19.26 14.78 -38.57
N GLU A 80 -18.21 15.35 -39.20
CA GLU A 80 -18.00 16.80 -39.34
C GLU A 80 -19.03 17.51 -40.24
N GLU A 81 -19.60 16.82 -41.23
CA GLU A 81 -20.61 17.41 -42.13
C GLU A 81 -21.96 17.69 -41.44
N GLU A 82 -22.20 17.13 -40.26
CA GLU A 82 -23.45 17.27 -39.49
C GLU A 82 -23.43 18.34 -38.40
N GLU A 83 -22.35 19.13 -38.29
CA GLU A 83 -22.14 20.15 -37.25
C GLU A 83 -23.33 21.13 -37.08
N LYS A 84 -24.15 21.32 -38.12
CA LYS A 84 -25.29 22.24 -38.12
C LYS A 84 -26.66 21.59 -37.84
N GLY A 85 -26.76 20.25 -37.85
CA GLY A 85 -28.02 19.50 -37.80
C GLY A 85 -28.37 18.99 -36.39
N ALA A 86 -28.05 17.73 -36.11
CA ALA A 86 -28.35 17.06 -34.85
C ALA A 86 -27.60 17.67 -33.64
N LEU A 87 -26.36 18.12 -33.83
CA LEU A 87 -25.58 18.81 -32.79
C LEU A 87 -26.21 20.13 -32.35
N SER A 88 -26.89 20.84 -33.25
CA SER A 88 -27.61 22.07 -32.91
C SER A 88 -28.76 21.84 -31.91
N VAL A 89 -29.28 20.61 -31.81
CA VAL A 89 -30.28 20.22 -30.80
C VAL A 89 -29.64 20.15 -29.42
N LEU A 90 -28.45 19.55 -29.31
CA LEU A 90 -27.70 19.52 -28.06
C LEU A 90 -27.29 20.95 -27.64
N GLU A 91 -26.78 21.77 -28.57
CA GLU A 91 -26.46 23.17 -28.28
C GLU A 91 -27.68 24.01 -27.88
N TYR A 92 -28.85 23.74 -28.48
CA TYR A 92 -30.12 24.36 -28.09
C TYR A 92 -30.52 24.01 -26.65
N ILE A 93 -30.32 22.75 -26.25
CA ILE A 93 -30.52 22.31 -24.86
C ILE A 93 -29.54 23.01 -23.92
N TYR A 94 -28.25 23.05 -24.26
CA TYR A 94 -27.22 23.68 -23.43
C TYR A 94 -27.36 25.19 -23.26
N SER A 95 -27.92 25.87 -24.26
CA SER A 95 -28.08 27.32 -24.27
C SER A 95 -29.40 27.81 -23.63
N SER A 96 -30.30 26.89 -23.27
CA SER A 96 -31.58 27.24 -22.67
C SER A 96 -31.43 27.63 -21.18
N PRO A 97 -31.93 28.82 -20.77
CA PRO A 97 -31.86 29.26 -19.38
C PRO A 97 -32.82 28.52 -18.44
N ASP A 98 -33.82 27.80 -18.97
CA ASP A 98 -34.77 27.01 -18.16
C ASP A 98 -34.96 25.60 -18.73
N ILE A 99 -33.98 24.74 -18.45
CA ILE A 99 -33.92 23.36 -18.93
C ILE A 99 -35.11 22.52 -18.43
N VAL A 100 -35.62 22.79 -17.22
CA VAL A 100 -36.73 22.02 -16.64
C VAL A 100 -38.07 22.30 -17.32
N ALA A 101 -38.23 23.48 -17.92
CA ALA A 101 -39.40 23.82 -18.73
C ALA A 101 -39.28 23.29 -20.17
N LEU A 102 -38.04 23.18 -20.67
CA LEU A 102 -37.74 22.74 -22.03
C LEU A 102 -37.76 21.20 -22.19
N ILE A 103 -37.35 20.47 -21.16
CA ILE A 103 -37.07 19.03 -21.26
C ILE A 103 -37.83 18.25 -20.18
N ASP A 104 -38.53 17.21 -20.60
CA ASP A 104 -39.09 16.22 -19.69
C ASP A 104 -38.01 15.25 -19.20
N LEU A 105 -37.41 15.61 -18.05
CA LEU A 105 -36.38 14.83 -17.40
C LEU A 105 -36.86 13.46 -16.89
N THR A 106 -38.16 13.14 -16.93
CA THR A 106 -38.65 11.82 -16.49
C THR A 106 -38.18 10.67 -17.40
N HIS A 107 -37.83 10.97 -18.65
CA HIS A 107 -37.25 10.00 -19.61
C HIS A 107 -35.72 9.90 -19.54
N LEU A 108 -35.06 10.67 -18.67
CA LEU A 108 -33.60 10.65 -18.52
C LEU A 108 -33.03 9.28 -18.13
N PRO A 109 -33.69 8.45 -17.29
CA PRO A 109 -33.23 7.07 -17.03
C PRO A 109 -33.22 6.21 -18.30
N GLN A 110 -34.26 6.31 -19.13
CA GLN A 110 -34.35 5.61 -20.41
C GLN A 110 -33.27 6.07 -21.38
N LEU A 111 -32.96 7.37 -21.40
CA LEU A 111 -31.83 7.89 -22.18
C LEU A 111 -30.51 7.29 -21.69
N GLY A 112 -30.31 7.20 -20.37
CA GLY A 112 -29.14 6.57 -19.77
C GLY A 112 -28.98 5.09 -20.18
N ASP A 113 -30.06 4.31 -20.14
CA ASP A 113 -30.04 2.90 -20.55
C ASP A 113 -29.71 2.73 -22.03
N ASN A 114 -30.35 3.52 -22.91
CA ASN A 114 -30.07 3.50 -24.34
C ASN A 114 -28.63 3.91 -24.65
N MET A 115 -28.07 4.87 -23.90
CA MET A 115 -26.66 5.25 -24.01
C MET A 115 -25.72 4.11 -23.64
N VAL A 116 -25.99 3.39 -22.55
CA VAL A 116 -25.18 2.22 -22.17
C VAL A 116 -25.23 1.17 -23.26
N GLU A 117 -26.40 0.88 -23.82
CA GLU A 117 -26.54 -0.13 -24.88
C GLU A 117 -25.80 0.28 -26.16
N LEU A 118 -25.86 1.56 -26.56
CA LEU A 118 -25.05 2.08 -27.66
C LEU A 118 -23.55 1.87 -27.40
N LEU A 119 -23.08 2.27 -26.21
CA LEU A 119 -21.67 2.18 -25.83
C LEU A 119 -21.21 0.72 -25.75
N ALA A 120 -22.05 -0.21 -25.28
CA ALA A 120 -21.73 -1.62 -25.23
C ALA A 120 -21.51 -2.20 -26.64
N VAL A 121 -22.40 -1.88 -27.59
CA VAL A 121 -22.26 -2.32 -28.99
C VAL A 121 -21.01 -1.73 -29.64
N ILE A 122 -20.70 -0.45 -29.38
CA ILE A 122 -19.44 0.16 -29.85
C ILE A 122 -18.25 -0.60 -29.24
N LEU A 123 -18.18 -0.75 -27.92
CA LEU A 123 -17.03 -1.38 -27.27
C LEU A 123 -16.85 -2.88 -27.57
N ASP A 124 -17.87 -3.56 -28.11
CA ASP A 124 -17.85 -4.98 -28.51
C ASP A 124 -17.50 -5.19 -30.00
N MET A 125 -17.06 -4.13 -30.68
CA MET A 125 -16.61 -4.20 -32.09
C MET A 125 -15.38 -5.09 -32.28
N PRO A 126 -15.28 -5.83 -33.40
CA PRO A 126 -14.16 -6.73 -33.65
C PRO A 126 -12.83 -5.96 -33.66
N GLU A 127 -11.80 -6.48 -32.98
CA GLU A 127 -10.48 -5.83 -32.88
C GLU A 127 -9.84 -5.57 -34.25
N ASP A 128 -10.12 -6.45 -35.22
CA ASP A 128 -9.59 -6.37 -36.58
C ASP A 128 -10.11 -5.17 -37.39
N ILE A 129 -11.15 -4.47 -36.92
CA ILE A 129 -11.72 -3.30 -37.62
C ILE A 129 -10.68 -2.20 -37.88
N ALA A 130 -9.71 -2.04 -36.97
CA ALA A 130 -8.65 -1.04 -37.10
C ALA A 130 -7.66 -1.36 -38.24
N THR A 131 -7.64 -2.60 -38.74
CA THR A 131 -6.73 -3.03 -39.81
C THR A 131 -7.29 -2.79 -41.22
N ILE A 132 -8.56 -2.39 -41.34
CA ILE A 132 -9.30 -2.32 -42.62
C ILE A 132 -9.17 -0.94 -43.28
N ASP A 133 -8.66 -0.85 -44.51
CA ASP A 133 -8.54 0.40 -45.30
C ASP A 133 -9.85 0.93 -45.86
N SER A 134 -10.67 0.03 -46.34
CA SER A 134 -12.03 0.32 -46.82
C SER A 134 -12.88 -0.92 -46.67
N ILE A 135 -14.21 -0.75 -46.70
CA ILE A 135 -15.16 -1.87 -46.68
C ILE A 135 -14.76 -2.91 -47.74
N GLU A 136 -14.30 -2.48 -48.91
CA GLU A 136 -13.84 -3.31 -50.04
C GLU A 136 -12.53 -4.09 -49.81
N SER A 137 -11.78 -3.77 -48.75
CA SER A 137 -10.55 -4.49 -48.37
C SER A 137 -10.75 -5.59 -47.31
N ALA A 138 -11.89 -5.59 -46.60
CA ALA A 138 -12.15 -6.54 -45.51
C ALA A 138 -12.50 -7.97 -45.98
N PRO A 139 -12.06 -9.02 -45.25
CA PRO A 139 -12.53 -10.40 -45.45
C PRO A 139 -14.06 -10.51 -45.38
N GLU A 140 -14.65 -11.45 -46.13
CA GLU A 140 -16.10 -11.61 -46.24
C GLU A 140 -16.78 -11.90 -44.89
N GLU A 141 -16.15 -12.73 -44.05
CA GLU A 141 -16.62 -13.03 -42.69
C GLU A 141 -16.65 -11.78 -41.80
N LEU A 142 -15.58 -10.99 -41.82
CA LEU A 142 -15.46 -9.73 -41.06
C LEU A 142 -16.46 -8.67 -41.55
N ARG A 143 -16.74 -8.62 -42.86
CA ARG A 143 -17.79 -7.74 -43.41
C ARG A 143 -19.18 -8.07 -42.90
N MET A 144 -19.52 -9.36 -42.85
CA MET A 144 -20.82 -9.79 -42.36
C MET A 144 -20.99 -9.47 -40.88
N GLU A 145 -19.96 -9.75 -40.07
CA GLU A 145 -19.94 -9.41 -38.65
C GLU A 145 -20.05 -7.89 -38.43
N LEU A 146 -19.25 -7.10 -39.15
CA LEU A 146 -19.25 -5.65 -39.07
C LEU A 146 -20.61 -5.07 -39.48
N HIS A 147 -21.24 -5.58 -40.54
CA HIS A 147 -22.57 -5.13 -40.96
C HIS A 147 -23.63 -5.36 -39.87
N VAL A 148 -23.59 -6.52 -39.19
CA VAL A 148 -24.52 -6.82 -38.08
C VAL A 148 -24.29 -5.87 -36.90
N GLN A 149 -23.03 -5.65 -36.51
CA GLN A 149 -22.72 -4.76 -35.39
C GLN A 149 -23.04 -3.29 -35.70
N VAL A 150 -22.71 -2.81 -36.90
CA VAL A 150 -23.04 -1.45 -37.35
C VAL A 150 -24.55 -1.24 -37.41
N ALA A 151 -25.33 -2.25 -37.85
CA ALA A 151 -26.79 -2.19 -37.80
C ALA A 151 -27.31 -2.01 -36.35
N GLN A 152 -26.72 -2.73 -35.39
CA GLN A 152 -27.04 -2.55 -33.98
C GLN A 152 -26.70 -1.14 -33.48
N VAL A 153 -25.54 -0.58 -33.87
CA VAL A 153 -25.17 0.81 -33.53
C VAL A 153 -26.25 1.77 -34.04
N VAL A 154 -26.67 1.64 -35.30
CA VAL A 154 -27.72 2.50 -35.90
C VAL A 154 -29.04 2.37 -35.15
N ASP A 155 -29.46 1.15 -34.80
CA ASP A 155 -30.68 0.93 -34.05
C ASP A 155 -30.63 1.55 -32.64
N ARG A 156 -29.47 1.50 -31.98
CA ARG A 156 -29.27 2.17 -30.67
C ARG A 156 -29.28 3.70 -30.79
N VAL A 157 -28.64 4.27 -31.82
CA VAL A 157 -28.70 5.72 -32.08
C VAL A 157 -30.15 6.14 -32.37
N ARG A 158 -30.93 5.33 -33.09
CA ARG A 158 -32.36 5.58 -33.33
C ARG A 158 -33.17 5.56 -32.04
N ALA A 159 -32.93 4.60 -31.14
CA ALA A 159 -33.58 4.55 -29.83
C ALA A 159 -33.28 5.79 -28.98
N ILE A 160 -32.04 6.29 -29.03
CA ILE A 160 -31.64 7.53 -28.36
C ILE A 160 -32.38 8.74 -28.97
N ALA A 161 -32.44 8.84 -30.29
CA ALA A 161 -33.19 9.90 -30.98
C ALA A 161 -34.67 9.91 -30.58
N MET A 162 -35.33 8.74 -30.58
CA MET A 162 -36.73 8.60 -30.14
C MET A 162 -36.93 9.03 -28.68
N THR A 163 -35.95 8.75 -27.81
CA THR A 163 -36.02 9.17 -26.40
C THR A 163 -35.86 10.68 -26.26
N LEU A 164 -34.95 11.29 -27.04
CA LEU A 164 -34.78 12.75 -27.07
C LEU A 164 -36.04 13.47 -27.57
N GLU A 165 -36.77 12.87 -28.51
CA GLU A 165 -38.06 13.39 -29.00
C GLU A 165 -39.13 13.41 -27.90
N LEU A 166 -39.24 12.33 -27.13
CA LEU A 166 -40.13 12.28 -25.97
C LEU A 166 -39.75 13.33 -24.92
N MET A 167 -38.45 13.57 -24.74
CA MET A 167 -37.93 14.56 -23.79
C MET A 167 -38.21 16.00 -24.21
N LEU A 168 -38.07 16.35 -25.49
CA LEU A 168 -38.13 17.74 -25.96
C LEU A 168 -39.52 18.18 -26.44
N ASN A 169 -40.35 17.23 -26.88
CA ASN A 169 -41.71 17.48 -27.36
C ASN A 169 -41.80 18.65 -28.37
N ASP A 170 -40.82 18.75 -29.27
CA ASP A 170 -40.70 19.78 -30.31
C ASP A 170 -40.51 19.16 -31.71
N ASP A 171 -41.48 19.41 -32.58
CA ASP A 171 -41.51 18.93 -33.97
C ASP A 171 -40.33 19.44 -34.83
N ALA A 172 -39.71 20.57 -34.47
CA ALA A 172 -38.53 21.10 -35.16
C ALA A 172 -37.28 20.30 -34.81
N VAL A 173 -37.17 19.86 -33.56
CA VAL A 173 -36.08 19.00 -33.08
C VAL A 173 -36.20 17.60 -33.67
N SER A 174 -37.40 17.02 -33.67
CA SER A 174 -37.64 15.70 -34.26
C SER A 174 -37.25 15.67 -35.74
N ARG A 175 -37.60 16.71 -36.52
CA ARG A 175 -37.18 16.84 -37.91
C ARG A 175 -35.67 16.93 -38.10
N LYS A 176 -34.96 17.62 -37.20
CA LYS A 176 -33.48 17.71 -37.25
C LYS A 176 -32.81 16.37 -36.93
N LEU A 177 -33.35 15.62 -35.97
CA LEU A 177 -32.85 14.29 -35.62
C LEU A 177 -33.11 13.28 -36.75
N HIS A 178 -34.31 13.28 -37.35
CA HIS A 178 -34.65 12.40 -38.48
C HIS A 178 -33.87 12.71 -39.78
N ASN A 179 -33.39 13.94 -39.94
CA ASN A 179 -32.58 14.35 -41.09
C ASN A 179 -31.07 14.11 -40.89
N CYS A 180 -30.67 13.49 -39.78
CA CYS A 180 -29.30 13.03 -39.54
C CYS A 180 -28.93 11.94 -40.56
N HIS A 181 -27.85 12.15 -41.30
CA HIS A 181 -27.32 11.23 -42.30
C HIS A 181 -26.93 9.89 -41.66
N PHE A 182 -26.40 9.91 -40.44
CA PHE A 182 -26.14 8.67 -39.67
C PHE A 182 -27.42 7.84 -39.43
N LEU A 183 -28.60 8.47 -39.34
CA LEU A 183 -29.90 7.81 -39.20
C LEU A 183 -30.61 7.53 -40.55
N GLN A 184 -30.16 8.16 -41.64
CA GLN A 184 -30.61 7.90 -43.02
C GLN A 184 -29.87 6.69 -43.62
N ALA A 185 -30.00 5.54 -42.95
CA ALA A 185 -29.36 4.29 -43.34
C ALA A 185 -29.85 3.78 -44.70
N THR A 186 -28.89 3.52 -45.60
CA THR A 186 -29.08 2.67 -46.78
C THR A 186 -28.99 1.18 -46.39
N PRO A 187 -29.52 0.23 -47.19
CA PRO A 187 -29.50 -1.19 -46.85
C PRO A 187 -28.09 -1.79 -46.63
N ASP A 188 -27.06 -1.15 -47.18
CA ASP A 188 -25.65 -1.52 -47.09
C ASP A 188 -24.89 -0.85 -45.93
N LEU A 189 -25.46 0.17 -45.28
CA LEU A 189 -24.85 0.90 -44.15
C LEU A 189 -23.44 1.44 -44.44
N GLU A 190 -23.17 1.80 -45.71
CA GLU A 190 -21.81 2.11 -46.18
C GLU A 190 -21.19 3.30 -45.43
N PHE A 191 -21.96 4.38 -45.26
CA PHE A 191 -21.52 5.57 -44.54
C PHE A 191 -21.18 5.28 -43.06
N GLN A 192 -22.08 4.59 -42.35
CA GLN A 192 -21.91 4.28 -40.92
C GLN A 192 -20.72 3.36 -40.71
N THR A 193 -20.57 2.36 -41.60
CA THR A 193 -19.46 1.41 -41.56
C THR A 193 -18.13 2.12 -41.79
N GLN A 194 -18.03 2.97 -42.81
CA GLN A 194 -16.80 3.73 -43.09
C GLN A 194 -16.48 4.73 -41.98
N GLN A 195 -17.49 5.36 -41.37
CA GLN A 195 -17.28 6.28 -40.25
C GLN A 195 -16.72 5.56 -39.02
N LEU A 196 -17.26 4.40 -38.68
CA LEU A 196 -16.74 3.60 -37.56
C LEU A 196 -15.33 3.09 -37.86
N ILE A 197 -15.04 2.59 -39.07
CA ILE A 197 -13.67 2.21 -39.48
C ILE A 197 -12.70 3.39 -39.25
N ASN A 198 -13.06 4.61 -39.68
CA ASN A 198 -12.20 5.79 -39.51
C ASN A 198 -11.91 6.12 -38.04
N LEU A 199 -12.89 5.93 -37.13
CA LEU A 199 -12.73 6.20 -35.70
C LEU A 199 -11.82 5.16 -35.02
N TYR A 200 -12.02 3.87 -35.29
CA TYR A 200 -11.19 2.80 -34.73
C TYR A 200 -9.76 2.85 -35.24
N LYS A 201 -9.57 3.24 -36.51
CA LYS A 201 -8.24 3.45 -37.07
C LYS A 201 -7.50 4.60 -36.44
N ALA A 202 -8.19 5.71 -36.18
CA ALA A 202 -7.60 6.84 -35.49
C ALA A 202 -7.14 6.45 -34.08
N ASP A 203 -7.97 5.69 -33.34
CA ASP A 203 -7.63 5.17 -32.01
C ASP A 203 -6.39 4.24 -32.06
N ALA A 204 -6.33 3.31 -33.02
CA ALA A 204 -5.20 2.39 -33.18
C ALA A 204 -3.88 3.09 -33.58
N LEU A 205 -3.94 4.16 -34.37
CA LEU A 205 -2.77 4.95 -34.76
C LEU A 205 -2.18 5.79 -33.62
N ALA A 206 -2.89 5.92 -32.50
CA ALA A 206 -2.45 6.70 -31.35
C ALA A 206 -1.37 6.02 -30.49
N GLU A 207 -0.78 4.89 -30.96
CA GLU A 207 0.24 4.04 -30.30
C GLU A 207 1.09 4.74 -29.23
N THR A 208 0.52 4.88 -28.03
CA THR A 208 1.15 5.04 -26.73
C THR A 208 0.03 4.85 -25.70
N GLY A 209 0.08 3.74 -24.97
CA GLY A 209 -1.00 3.29 -24.10
C GLY A 209 -1.47 4.35 -23.11
N LEU A 210 -2.80 4.51 -22.99
CA LEU A 210 -3.58 5.17 -21.93
C LEU A 210 -3.21 6.60 -21.49
N ILE A 211 -2.04 7.12 -21.88
CA ILE A 211 -1.62 8.52 -21.77
C ILE A 211 -1.63 9.06 -23.19
N ALA A 212 -2.66 9.81 -23.56
CA ALA A 212 -2.68 10.53 -24.83
C ALA A 212 -1.64 11.67 -24.80
N VAL A 213 -0.36 11.35 -25.01
CA VAL A 213 0.68 12.35 -25.28
C VAL A 213 0.75 12.54 -26.79
N HIS A 214 -0.13 13.38 -27.32
CA HIS A 214 -0.15 13.65 -28.77
C HIS A 214 1.23 14.17 -29.25
N PRO A 215 1.77 13.66 -30.38
CA PRO A 215 2.96 14.20 -31.01
C PRO A 215 2.83 15.70 -31.34
N ARG A 216 3.96 16.41 -31.46
CA ARG A 216 4.00 17.82 -31.89
C ARG A 216 3.64 17.94 -33.38
N GLY A 217 2.34 17.92 -33.70
CA GLY A 217 1.77 18.33 -34.99
C GLY A 217 1.43 19.83 -35.08
N ASP A 218 1.20 20.28 -36.31
CA ASP A 218 1.03 21.66 -36.81
C ASP A 218 0.02 22.51 -35.98
N PRO A 219 0.38 23.76 -35.58
CA PRO A 219 -0.52 24.67 -34.84
C PRO A 219 -1.86 24.98 -35.52
N ALA A 220 -2.01 24.70 -36.82
CA ALA A 220 -3.27 24.88 -37.54
C ALA A 220 -4.34 23.80 -37.22
N ALA A 221 -3.93 22.60 -36.79
CA ALA A 221 -4.85 21.53 -36.37
C ALA A 221 -5.43 21.74 -34.95
N MET A 222 -4.93 22.76 -34.25
CA MET A 222 -5.22 23.11 -32.85
C MET A 222 -6.65 23.64 -32.61
N ALA A 223 -7.45 23.78 -33.69
CA ALA A 223 -8.84 24.23 -33.64
C ALA A 223 -9.87 23.09 -33.53
N ALA A 224 -9.48 21.82 -33.75
CA ALA A 224 -10.38 20.69 -33.51
C ALA A 224 -10.56 20.50 -32.01
N ARG A 225 -11.80 20.67 -31.51
CA ARG A 225 -12.11 20.63 -30.07
C ARG A 225 -11.79 19.26 -29.42
N PHE A 226 -11.73 18.17 -30.18
CA PHE A 226 -11.39 16.79 -29.79
C PHE A 226 -10.83 15.99 -30.98
N ALA A 227 -9.90 15.05 -30.73
CA ALA A 227 -9.29 14.21 -31.77
C ALA A 227 -10.11 12.93 -32.02
N ARG A 228 -10.08 12.39 -33.25
CA ARG A 228 -10.74 11.10 -33.57
C ARG A 228 -10.13 9.93 -32.78
N GLU A 229 -8.86 10.06 -32.43
CA GLU A 229 -8.06 9.16 -31.58
C GLU A 229 -8.63 8.99 -30.17
N ASP A 230 -9.51 9.88 -29.72
CA ASP A 230 -10.07 9.89 -28.37
C ASP A 230 -11.41 9.16 -28.24
N PHE A 231 -11.92 8.59 -29.33
CA PHE A 231 -13.29 8.09 -29.41
C PHE A 231 -13.54 6.88 -28.48
N ILE A 232 -12.71 5.84 -28.57
CA ILE A 232 -12.88 4.60 -27.79
C ILE A 232 -12.64 4.87 -26.31
N SER A 233 -11.62 5.66 -25.98
CA SER A 233 -11.35 6.13 -24.62
C SER A 233 -12.55 6.88 -24.03
N SER A 234 -13.17 7.77 -24.81
CA SER A 234 -14.37 8.51 -24.37
C SER A 234 -15.58 7.60 -24.16
N CYS A 235 -15.80 6.65 -25.08
CA CYS A 235 -16.89 5.67 -24.97
C CYS A 235 -16.72 4.80 -23.72
N THR A 236 -15.52 4.27 -23.50
CA THR A 236 -15.17 3.47 -22.32
C THR A 236 -15.40 4.26 -21.04
N ARG A 237 -14.97 5.53 -21.01
CA ARG A 237 -15.14 6.40 -19.84
C ARG A 237 -16.61 6.70 -19.55
N LEU A 238 -17.41 7.04 -20.55
CA LEU A 238 -18.84 7.30 -20.36
C LEU A 238 -19.59 6.03 -19.92
N PHE A 239 -19.23 4.87 -20.48
CA PHE A 239 -19.80 3.58 -20.10
C PHE A 239 -19.59 3.31 -18.61
N PHE A 240 -18.37 3.51 -18.12
CA PHE A 240 -18.10 3.38 -16.69
C PHE A 240 -18.81 4.46 -15.85
N LEU A 241 -18.89 5.72 -16.27
CA LEU A 241 -19.62 6.73 -15.50
C LEU A 241 -21.12 6.42 -15.33
N LEU A 242 -21.73 5.74 -16.33
CA LEU A 242 -23.14 5.35 -16.29
C LEU A 242 -23.39 4.04 -15.50
N ARG A 243 -22.45 3.09 -15.51
CA ARG A 243 -22.63 1.75 -14.90
C ARG A 243 -21.85 1.49 -13.62
N LEU A 244 -20.73 2.18 -13.41
CA LEU A 244 -19.82 1.90 -12.33
C LEU A 244 -20.36 2.45 -11.01
N ASP A 245 -20.75 1.54 -10.13
CA ASP A 245 -21.02 1.86 -8.73
C ASP A 245 -19.72 2.14 -7.97
N VAL A 246 -19.82 2.93 -6.90
CA VAL A 246 -18.71 3.30 -6.01
C VAL A 246 -18.03 2.05 -5.43
N ALA A 247 -18.79 0.99 -5.12
CA ALA A 247 -18.23 -0.25 -4.60
C ALA A 247 -17.28 -0.93 -5.60
N HIS A 248 -17.54 -0.75 -6.90
CA HIS A 248 -16.82 -1.37 -8.00
C HIS A 248 -15.73 -0.46 -8.60
N SER A 249 -15.61 0.78 -8.14
CA SER A 249 -14.59 1.74 -8.57
C SER A 249 -13.33 1.73 -7.70
N LEU A 250 -13.39 1.09 -6.54
CA LEU A 250 -12.23 0.90 -5.67
C LEU A 250 -11.37 -0.27 -6.18
N PRO A 251 -10.04 -0.26 -5.93
CA PRO A 251 -9.17 -1.39 -6.26
C PRO A 251 -9.73 -2.70 -5.70
N ARG A 252 -9.69 -3.81 -6.46
CA ARG A 252 -10.22 -5.09 -5.95
C ARG A 252 -9.42 -5.61 -4.76
N CYS A 253 -8.11 -5.39 -4.77
CA CYS A 253 -7.21 -5.80 -3.70
C CYS A 253 -7.46 -5.00 -2.41
N GLU A 254 -7.79 -5.72 -1.33
CA GLU A 254 -7.98 -5.13 0.01
C GLU A 254 -6.71 -4.47 0.56
N ASP A 255 -5.53 -4.99 0.24
CA ASP A 255 -4.27 -4.35 0.67
C ASP A 255 -4.04 -3.03 -0.05
N ALA A 256 -4.40 -2.93 -1.34
CA ALA A 256 -4.37 -1.67 -2.09
C ALA A 256 -5.34 -0.63 -1.49
N LYS A 257 -6.57 -1.03 -1.14
CA LYS A 257 -7.53 -0.14 -0.45
C LYS A 257 -6.97 0.36 0.88
N ARG A 258 -6.37 -0.53 1.69
CA ARG A 258 -5.75 -0.17 2.98
C ARG A 258 -4.61 0.83 2.79
N ARG A 259 -3.69 0.53 1.87
CA ARG A 259 -2.52 1.34 1.54
C ARG A 259 -2.90 2.75 1.09
N MET A 260 -3.74 2.84 0.07
CA MET A 260 -4.26 4.10 -0.43
C MET A 260 -5.08 4.85 0.62
N GLY A 261 -5.90 4.14 1.39
CA GLY A 261 -6.69 4.72 2.48
C GLY A 261 -5.79 5.39 3.51
N PHE A 262 -4.77 4.69 4.01
CA PHE A 262 -3.82 5.28 4.96
C PHE A 262 -3.08 6.47 4.35
N PHE A 263 -2.58 6.34 3.13
CA PHE A 263 -1.88 7.43 2.44
C PHE A 263 -2.75 8.69 2.36
N LEU A 264 -3.98 8.59 1.85
CA LEU A 264 -4.90 9.72 1.73
C LEU A 264 -5.26 10.34 3.08
N HIS A 265 -5.51 9.52 4.11
CA HIS A 265 -5.77 10.03 5.47
C HIS A 265 -4.54 10.75 6.05
N SER A 266 -3.34 10.20 5.84
CA SER A 266 -2.10 10.79 6.34
C SER A 266 -1.76 12.14 5.71
N LEU A 267 -2.21 12.41 4.47
CA LEU A 267 -2.04 13.71 3.82
C LEU A 267 -2.80 14.85 4.54
N SER A 268 -3.82 14.51 5.35
CA SER A 268 -4.55 15.49 6.17
C SER A 268 -3.86 15.78 7.51
N MET A 269 -2.78 15.06 7.83
CA MET A 269 -2.00 15.30 9.04
C MET A 269 -1.03 16.46 8.83
N GLU A 270 -0.61 17.08 9.93
CA GLU A 270 0.43 18.10 9.88
C GLU A 270 1.77 17.46 9.47
N MET A 271 2.30 17.89 8.33
CA MET A 271 3.58 17.43 7.78
C MET A 271 4.54 18.62 7.61
N PRO A 272 5.80 18.51 8.07
CA PRO A 272 6.83 19.50 7.76
C PRO A 272 6.98 19.70 6.26
N ARG A 273 7.21 20.94 5.82
CA ARG A 273 7.38 21.24 4.39
C ARG A 273 8.85 21.19 4.01
N VAL A 274 9.11 20.72 2.78
CA VAL A 274 10.41 20.79 2.12
C VAL A 274 10.28 21.73 0.93
N SER A 275 11.27 22.59 0.72
CA SER A 275 11.26 23.58 -0.37
C SER A 275 11.52 22.96 -1.75
N SER A 276 12.39 21.95 -1.83
CA SER A 276 12.65 21.17 -3.04
C SER A 276 13.29 19.81 -2.71
N MET A 277 13.29 18.90 -3.67
CA MET A 277 14.01 17.62 -3.58
C MET A 277 15.52 17.81 -3.46
N GLU A 278 16.06 18.94 -3.92
CA GLU A 278 17.47 19.28 -3.70
C GLU A 278 17.73 19.73 -2.24
N ALA A 279 16.76 20.36 -1.58
CA ALA A 279 16.85 20.79 -0.18
C ALA A 279 16.56 19.67 0.83
N MET A 280 15.94 18.57 0.39
CA MET A 280 15.72 17.37 1.20
C MET A 280 17.05 16.85 1.78
N PRO A 281 17.11 16.45 3.07
CA PRO A 281 18.30 15.78 3.60
C PRO A 281 18.56 14.43 2.93
N SER A 282 19.83 14.11 2.73
CA SER A 282 20.26 12.82 2.19
C SER A 282 20.21 11.74 3.27
N PHE A 283 19.89 10.50 2.89
CA PHE A 283 19.82 9.39 3.84
C PHE A 283 20.30 8.06 3.24
N SER A 284 20.71 7.16 4.14
CA SER A 284 20.95 5.76 3.81
C SER A 284 19.96 4.86 4.52
N VAL A 285 19.60 3.75 3.87
CA VAL A 285 18.94 2.62 4.53
C VAL A 285 19.98 1.54 4.80
N MET A 286 19.90 0.93 5.98
CA MET A 286 20.74 -0.19 6.38
C MET A 286 19.90 -1.35 6.88
N THR A 287 20.11 -2.52 6.30
CA THR A 287 19.42 -3.75 6.68
C THR A 287 20.43 -4.84 7.06
N PRO A 288 20.36 -5.44 8.25
CA PRO A 288 21.15 -6.64 8.56
C PRO A 288 20.49 -7.88 7.94
N TYR A 289 21.29 -8.69 7.24
CA TYR A 289 20.93 -10.00 6.70
C TYR A 289 21.91 -11.06 7.22
N TYR A 290 21.39 -12.22 7.63
CA TYR A 290 22.26 -13.33 8.00
C TYR A 290 22.09 -14.51 7.05
N SER A 291 20.98 -15.23 7.16
CA SER A 291 20.76 -16.49 6.44
C SER A 291 19.30 -16.74 6.12
N GLU A 292 18.45 -15.72 6.21
CA GLU A 292 17.04 -15.78 5.88
C GLU A 292 16.84 -16.15 4.39
N THR A 293 15.64 -16.60 4.03
CA THR A 293 15.31 -16.90 2.63
C THR A 293 15.41 -15.63 1.78
N VAL A 294 16.13 -15.73 0.65
CA VAL A 294 16.32 -14.60 -0.27
C VAL A 294 15.16 -14.52 -1.25
N LEU A 295 15.02 -15.56 -2.09
CA LEU A 295 13.82 -15.89 -2.84
C LEU A 295 13.40 -17.31 -2.46
N PHE A 296 12.10 -17.59 -2.48
CA PHE A 296 11.63 -18.98 -2.41
C PHE A 296 12.11 -19.76 -3.63
N THR A 297 12.56 -20.99 -3.42
CA THR A 297 12.85 -21.94 -4.49
C THR A 297 11.55 -22.58 -4.99
N LEU A 298 11.55 -23.11 -6.22
CA LEU A 298 10.37 -23.85 -6.72
C LEU A 298 10.09 -25.09 -5.87
N ASP A 299 11.13 -25.76 -5.38
CA ASP A 299 10.99 -26.92 -4.50
C ASP A 299 10.29 -26.55 -3.18
N GLU A 300 10.71 -25.44 -2.56
CA GLU A 300 10.01 -24.91 -1.37
C GLU A 300 8.55 -24.58 -1.66
N LEU A 301 8.26 -23.96 -2.80
CA LEU A 301 6.90 -23.58 -3.18
C LEU A 301 6.00 -24.77 -3.52
N ASN A 302 6.59 -25.87 -3.99
CA ASN A 302 5.92 -27.13 -4.28
C ASN A 302 5.77 -28.02 -3.05
N ASN A 303 6.45 -27.72 -1.94
CA ASN A 303 6.28 -28.47 -0.71
C ASN A 303 4.82 -28.36 -0.20
N PRO A 304 4.27 -29.46 0.35
CA PRO A 304 2.97 -29.44 1.00
C PRO A 304 2.99 -28.54 2.23
N VAL A 305 1.86 -27.89 2.53
CA VAL A 305 1.68 -27.04 3.72
C VAL A 305 1.57 -27.93 4.98
N HIS A 306 2.67 -28.51 5.43
CA HIS A 306 2.74 -29.27 6.68
C HIS A 306 2.86 -28.32 7.87
N SER A 307 1.75 -27.86 8.45
CA SER A 307 1.81 -27.20 9.76
C SER A 307 0.48 -27.00 10.52
N ASN A 308 -0.69 -27.35 9.99
CA ASN A 308 -1.91 -27.15 10.77
C ASN A 308 -2.97 -28.23 10.50
N ALA A 309 -3.46 -28.86 11.57
CA ALA A 309 -4.45 -29.94 11.55
C ALA A 309 -5.77 -29.54 10.87
N LEU A 310 -6.09 -28.23 10.80
CA LEU A 310 -7.21 -27.70 10.03
C LEU A 310 -7.04 -27.88 8.51
N PHE A 311 -5.82 -27.80 7.98
CA PHE A 311 -5.57 -28.00 6.55
C PHE A 311 -5.56 -29.47 6.15
N ALA A 312 -5.29 -30.39 7.09
CA ALA A 312 -5.40 -31.83 6.83
C ALA A 312 -6.84 -32.26 6.48
N GLU A 313 -7.86 -31.57 7.00
CA GLU A 313 -9.26 -31.85 6.68
C GLU A 313 -9.70 -31.24 5.34
N LEU A 314 -9.16 -30.07 5.00
CA LEU A 314 -9.32 -29.41 3.69
C LEU A 314 -8.63 -30.22 2.58
N GLU A 315 -7.42 -30.68 2.85
CA GLU A 315 -6.63 -31.57 1.99
C GLU A 315 -7.36 -32.91 1.78
N LYS A 316 -7.88 -33.53 2.84
CA LYS A 316 -8.74 -34.72 2.71
C LYS A 316 -9.97 -34.46 1.83
N LYS A 317 -10.65 -33.31 1.98
CA LYS A 317 -11.81 -32.94 1.15
C LYS A 317 -11.45 -32.66 -0.31
N GLN A 318 -10.27 -32.11 -0.59
CA GLN A 318 -9.79 -31.91 -1.96
C GLN A 318 -9.32 -33.23 -2.60
N MET A 319 -8.61 -34.08 -1.85
CA MET A 319 -8.21 -35.42 -2.29
C MET A 319 -9.41 -36.31 -2.62
N LEU A 320 -10.48 -36.23 -1.82
CA LEU A 320 -11.76 -36.91 -2.09
C LEU A 320 -12.47 -36.42 -3.37
N LYS A 321 -12.12 -35.22 -3.87
CA LYS A 321 -12.61 -34.65 -5.13
C LYS A 321 -11.61 -34.77 -6.29
N GLY A 322 -10.53 -35.54 -6.13
CA GLY A 322 -9.49 -35.73 -7.15
C GLY A 322 -8.48 -34.58 -7.26
N GLY A 323 -8.39 -33.69 -6.27
CA GLY A 323 -7.39 -32.62 -6.22
C GLY A 323 -5.99 -33.10 -5.77
N SER A 324 -4.96 -32.33 -6.09
CA SER A 324 -3.57 -32.57 -5.63
C SER A 324 -3.34 -32.09 -4.20
N GLU A 325 -2.17 -32.41 -3.63
CA GLU A 325 -1.72 -31.85 -2.34
C GLU A 325 -1.71 -30.31 -2.37
N LEU A 326 -2.03 -29.70 -1.23
CA LEU A 326 -2.04 -28.24 -1.08
C LEU A 326 -0.59 -27.76 -0.90
N THR A 327 -0.01 -27.21 -1.96
CA THR A 327 1.34 -26.63 -1.95
C THR A 327 1.34 -25.19 -1.43
N ILE A 328 2.50 -24.68 -1.01
CA ILE A 328 2.67 -23.28 -0.62
C ILE A 328 2.27 -22.34 -1.78
N MET A 329 2.65 -22.66 -3.02
CA MET A 329 2.26 -21.87 -4.18
C MET A 329 0.74 -21.77 -4.32
N LYS A 330 0.02 -22.90 -4.26
CA LYS A 330 -1.45 -22.91 -4.37
C LYS A 330 -2.10 -22.14 -3.24
N TYR A 331 -1.55 -22.23 -2.03
CA TYR A 331 -2.00 -21.43 -0.90
C TYR A 331 -1.85 -19.93 -1.16
N LEU A 332 -0.67 -19.47 -1.60
CA LEU A 332 -0.41 -18.06 -1.90
C LEU A 332 -1.32 -17.53 -3.02
N ILE A 333 -1.49 -18.29 -4.11
CA ILE A 333 -2.39 -17.94 -5.21
C ILE A 333 -3.83 -17.82 -4.71
N THR A 334 -4.29 -18.75 -3.87
CA THR A 334 -5.66 -18.73 -3.33
C THR A 334 -5.87 -17.55 -2.37
N PHE A 335 -4.87 -17.25 -1.54
CA PHE A 335 -4.95 -16.18 -0.54
C PHE A 335 -4.84 -14.79 -1.17
N HIS A 336 -4.12 -14.67 -2.30
CA HIS A 336 -3.89 -13.43 -3.04
C HIS A 336 -4.43 -13.52 -4.48
N ALA A 337 -5.65 -14.02 -4.65
CA ALA A 337 -6.23 -14.33 -5.96
C ALA A 337 -6.26 -13.12 -6.90
N GLU A 338 -6.64 -11.94 -6.40
CA GLU A 338 -6.69 -10.71 -7.20
C GLU A 338 -5.28 -10.23 -7.59
N GLU A 339 -4.29 -10.37 -6.70
CA GLU A 339 -2.91 -9.99 -7.02
C GLU A 339 -2.25 -10.97 -8.00
N TRP A 340 -2.66 -12.24 -7.96
CA TRP A 340 -2.23 -13.27 -8.89
C TRP A 340 -2.82 -13.02 -10.29
N SER A 341 -4.11 -12.68 -10.41
CA SER A 341 -4.69 -12.32 -11.70
C SER A 341 -3.97 -11.13 -12.33
N ASN A 342 -3.69 -10.10 -11.52
CA ASN A 342 -2.96 -8.92 -11.98
C ASN A 342 -1.50 -9.26 -12.35
N PHE A 343 -0.90 -10.32 -11.79
CA PHE A 343 0.43 -10.78 -12.16
C PHE A 343 0.41 -11.53 -13.51
N LEU A 344 -0.53 -12.44 -13.70
CA LEU A 344 -0.72 -13.17 -14.96
C LEU A 344 -0.98 -12.20 -16.14
N GLU A 345 -1.83 -11.20 -15.91
CA GLU A 345 -2.12 -10.11 -16.85
C GLU A 345 -0.85 -9.37 -17.28
N ARG A 346 0.00 -8.95 -16.32
CA ARG A 346 1.28 -8.28 -16.63
C ARG A 346 2.28 -9.17 -17.37
N MET A 347 2.20 -10.48 -17.16
CA MET A 347 3.06 -11.47 -17.81
C MET A 347 2.52 -11.87 -19.20
N GLY A 348 1.29 -11.48 -19.55
CA GLY A 348 0.65 -11.86 -20.81
C GLY A 348 0.32 -13.36 -20.89
N VAL A 349 0.03 -14.01 -19.76
CA VAL A 349 -0.24 -15.45 -19.65
C VAL A 349 -1.53 -15.70 -18.87
N ALA A 350 -2.14 -16.87 -19.02
CA ALA A 350 -3.41 -17.22 -18.35
C ALA A 350 -3.25 -18.21 -17.19
N THR A 351 -2.18 -19.01 -17.19
CA THR A 351 -1.99 -20.12 -16.23
C THR A 351 -0.65 -20.05 -15.51
N LEU A 352 -0.55 -20.76 -14.37
CA LEU A 352 0.71 -20.88 -13.62
C LEU A 352 1.77 -21.62 -14.44
N GLU A 353 1.35 -22.65 -15.17
CA GLU A 353 2.21 -23.45 -16.04
C GLU A 353 2.85 -22.58 -17.13
N GLU A 354 2.04 -21.78 -17.84
CA GLU A 354 2.54 -20.80 -18.81
C GLU A 354 3.49 -19.78 -18.17
N ALA A 355 3.13 -19.25 -16.99
CA ALA A 355 3.98 -18.29 -16.27
C ALA A 355 5.36 -18.87 -15.89
N LEU A 356 5.41 -20.15 -15.49
CA LEU A 356 6.65 -20.85 -15.16
C LEU A 356 7.51 -21.10 -16.40
N GLU A 357 6.89 -21.40 -17.55
CA GLU A 357 7.58 -21.57 -18.84
C GLU A 357 8.17 -20.25 -19.36
N VAL A 358 7.43 -19.14 -19.23
CA VAL A 358 7.90 -17.81 -19.65
C VAL A 358 9.03 -17.32 -18.74
N ASN A 359 8.81 -17.28 -17.42
CA ASN A 359 9.81 -16.82 -16.46
C ASN A 359 9.55 -17.33 -15.04
N SER A 360 10.13 -18.49 -14.74
CA SER A 360 10.06 -19.08 -13.40
C SER A 360 10.62 -18.16 -12.29
N THR A 361 11.58 -17.28 -12.58
CA THR A 361 12.15 -16.36 -11.58
C THR A 361 11.16 -15.27 -11.19
N GLU A 362 10.37 -14.73 -12.12
CA GLU A 362 9.32 -13.76 -11.78
C GLU A 362 8.18 -14.41 -10.98
N VAL A 363 7.87 -15.68 -11.22
CA VAL A 363 6.92 -16.46 -10.40
C VAL A 363 7.46 -16.65 -8.97
N ARG A 364 8.74 -17.05 -8.83
CA ARG A 364 9.43 -17.15 -7.53
C ARG A 364 9.45 -15.80 -6.81
N LEU A 365 9.74 -14.73 -7.53
CA LEU A 365 9.77 -13.38 -6.96
C LEU A 365 8.38 -12.96 -6.50
N TRP A 366 7.33 -13.17 -7.30
CA TRP A 366 5.95 -12.89 -6.91
C TRP A 366 5.59 -13.57 -5.59
N ALA A 367 5.91 -14.86 -5.44
CA ALA A 367 5.69 -15.59 -4.20
C ALA A 367 6.53 -15.03 -3.03
N SER A 368 7.80 -14.72 -3.28
CA SER A 368 8.75 -14.20 -2.28
C SER A 368 8.32 -12.85 -1.71
N LEU A 369 7.70 -11.99 -2.53
CA LEU A 369 7.14 -10.70 -2.10
C LEU A 369 5.93 -10.84 -1.15
N ARG A 370 5.34 -12.02 -0.99
CA ARG A 370 4.30 -12.30 0.04
C ARG A 370 4.85 -12.98 1.29
N GLY A 371 6.12 -13.41 1.27
CA GLY A 371 6.82 -13.99 2.42
C GLY A 371 7.54 -12.95 3.29
N GLN A 372 8.32 -13.44 4.25
CA GLN A 372 9.32 -12.66 4.99
C GLN A 372 10.71 -12.96 4.39
N THR A 373 10.97 -12.43 3.19
CA THR A 373 12.17 -12.72 2.39
C THR A 373 13.02 -11.46 2.17
N LEU A 374 14.32 -11.62 1.92
CA LEU A 374 15.20 -10.50 1.55
C LEU A 374 14.70 -9.80 0.28
N ALA A 375 14.16 -10.54 -0.69
CA ALA A 375 13.61 -9.95 -1.91
C ALA A 375 12.50 -8.93 -1.61
N ARG A 376 11.60 -9.23 -0.65
CA ARG A 376 10.53 -8.31 -0.24
C ARG A 376 11.09 -7.04 0.39
N THR A 377 12.05 -7.18 1.29
CA THR A 377 12.67 -6.02 1.95
C THR A 377 13.44 -5.16 0.96
N VAL A 378 14.27 -5.77 0.11
CA VAL A 378 15.02 -5.03 -0.91
C VAL A 378 14.08 -4.30 -1.85
N HIS A 379 13.08 -5.00 -2.40
CA HIS A 379 12.08 -4.38 -3.26
C HIS A 379 11.38 -3.22 -2.56
N GLY A 380 10.93 -3.39 -1.31
CA GLY A 380 10.24 -2.35 -0.56
C GLY A 380 11.11 -1.12 -0.28
N MET A 381 12.38 -1.30 0.07
CA MET A 381 13.30 -0.18 0.33
C MET A 381 13.72 0.54 -0.96
N MET A 382 13.82 -0.18 -2.08
CA MET A 382 14.17 0.40 -3.37
C MET A 382 13.08 1.34 -3.92
N LEU A 383 11.84 1.25 -3.44
CA LEU A 383 10.77 2.19 -3.75
C LEU A 383 11.09 3.64 -3.31
N TYR A 384 12.03 3.84 -2.38
CA TYR A 384 12.54 5.18 -2.07
C TYR A 384 13.21 5.84 -3.28
N GLU A 385 13.97 5.07 -4.06
CA GLU A 385 14.62 5.59 -5.27
C GLU A 385 13.56 6.05 -6.27
N ASP A 386 12.56 5.21 -6.53
CA ASP A 386 11.47 5.50 -7.47
C ASP A 386 10.65 6.72 -7.01
N ALA A 387 10.35 6.81 -5.71
CA ALA A 387 9.62 7.94 -5.13
C ALA A 387 10.40 9.26 -5.28
N ILE A 388 11.72 9.26 -5.00
CA ILE A 388 12.56 10.45 -5.15
C ILE A 388 12.65 10.86 -6.62
N ARG A 389 12.79 9.89 -7.53
CA ARG A 389 12.80 10.12 -8.99
C ARG A 389 11.49 10.73 -9.45
N LEU A 390 10.34 10.20 -9.00
CA LEU A 390 9.03 10.75 -9.33
C LEU A 390 8.87 12.18 -8.81
N LEU A 391 9.20 12.44 -7.54
CA LEU A 391 9.08 13.78 -6.96
C LEU A 391 9.99 14.78 -7.70
N ARG A 392 11.24 14.39 -8.02
CA ARG A 392 12.15 15.24 -8.79
C ARG A 392 11.64 15.46 -10.21
N TRP A 393 11.09 14.43 -10.85
CA TRP A 393 10.49 14.55 -12.16
C TRP A 393 9.35 15.57 -12.18
N LEU A 394 8.48 15.55 -11.15
CA LEU A 394 7.39 16.53 -11.04
C LEU A 394 7.89 17.97 -10.88
N GLU A 395 8.98 18.19 -10.12
CA GLU A 395 9.62 19.51 -10.03
C GLU A 395 10.16 19.96 -11.39
N LEU A 396 10.87 19.09 -12.10
CA LEU A 396 11.49 19.39 -13.40
C LEU A 396 10.46 19.53 -14.52
N TYR A 397 9.34 18.82 -14.42
CA TYR A 397 8.25 18.90 -15.40
C TYR A 397 7.69 20.31 -15.49
N SER A 398 7.65 21.03 -14.36
CA SER A 398 7.23 22.44 -14.29
C SER A 398 8.14 23.41 -15.04
N LEU A 399 9.35 22.99 -15.44
CA LEU A 399 10.32 23.81 -16.15
C LEU A 399 10.20 23.65 -17.68
N PRO A 400 9.74 24.68 -18.42
CA PRO A 400 9.48 24.58 -19.87
C PRO A 400 10.75 24.59 -20.74
N ASN A 401 11.88 25.09 -20.23
CA ASN A 401 13.09 25.35 -21.02
C ASN A 401 14.14 24.24 -20.96
N MET A 402 13.88 23.13 -20.26
CA MET A 402 14.83 22.04 -20.07
C MET A 402 14.48 20.86 -20.97
N GLY A 403 15.47 20.29 -21.66
CA GLY A 403 15.27 19.13 -22.55
C GLY A 403 14.93 17.85 -21.75
N ILE A 404 14.23 16.88 -22.37
CA ILE A 404 13.83 15.64 -21.69
C ILE A 404 15.06 14.86 -21.16
N GLN A 405 16.13 14.73 -21.97
CA GLN A 405 17.34 14.04 -21.55
C GLN A 405 18.00 14.72 -20.34
N GLU A 406 18.09 16.05 -20.37
CA GLU A 406 18.63 16.84 -19.26
C GLU A 406 17.79 16.67 -17.99
N LYS A 407 16.45 16.59 -18.11
CA LYS A 407 15.57 16.29 -16.97
C LYS A 407 15.83 14.88 -16.41
N LEU A 408 16.03 13.88 -17.26
CA LEU A 408 16.32 12.51 -16.84
C LEU A 408 17.67 12.43 -16.13
N ASP A 409 18.71 13.09 -16.66
CA ASP A 409 20.04 13.13 -16.06
C ASP A 409 20.00 13.79 -14.68
N GLU A 410 19.27 14.91 -14.56
CA GLU A 410 19.10 15.63 -13.29
C GLU A 410 18.26 14.85 -12.26
N MET A 411 17.22 14.15 -12.71
CA MET A 411 16.44 13.24 -11.88
C MET A 411 17.32 12.12 -11.30
N ASN A 412 18.11 11.46 -12.14
CA ASN A 412 19.02 10.40 -11.72
C ASN A 412 20.11 10.92 -10.79
N ARG A 413 20.65 12.11 -11.06
CA ARG A 413 21.65 12.78 -10.21
C ARG A 413 21.11 13.02 -8.79
N ILE A 414 19.93 13.61 -8.66
CA ILE A 414 19.32 13.89 -7.35
C ILE A 414 19.03 12.59 -6.61
N SER A 415 18.47 11.59 -7.28
CA SER A 415 18.20 10.28 -6.66
C SER A 415 19.48 9.66 -6.06
N ALA A 416 20.55 9.60 -6.85
CA ALA A 416 21.83 9.05 -6.42
C ALA A 416 22.54 9.86 -5.31
N LEU A 417 22.26 11.17 -5.22
CA LEU A 417 22.79 12.03 -4.14
C LEU A 417 21.98 11.93 -2.85
N LYS A 418 20.67 11.69 -2.93
CA LYS A 418 19.76 11.72 -1.77
C LYS A 418 19.57 10.37 -1.11
N PHE A 419 19.70 9.28 -1.85
CA PHE A 419 19.39 7.94 -1.34
C PHE A 419 20.51 6.94 -1.61
N SER A 420 20.77 6.08 -0.64
CA SER A 420 21.56 4.87 -0.85
C SER A 420 21.06 3.74 0.04
N TYR A 421 21.18 2.49 -0.42
CA TYR A 421 20.71 1.33 0.33
C TYR A 421 21.80 0.27 0.43
N ILE A 422 22.12 -0.14 1.67
CA ILE A 422 23.14 -1.14 1.96
C ILE A 422 22.54 -2.25 2.81
N THR A 423 22.74 -3.49 2.37
CA THR A 423 22.45 -4.67 3.19
C THR A 423 23.76 -5.29 3.67
N GLY A 424 23.86 -5.54 4.97
CA GLY A 424 24.95 -6.31 5.55
C GLY A 424 24.66 -7.80 5.44
N CYS A 425 25.21 -8.47 4.43
CA CYS A 425 25.10 -9.91 4.20
C CYS A 425 26.37 -10.61 4.69
N GLN A 426 26.56 -10.70 6.01
CA GLN A 426 27.83 -11.13 6.63
C GLN A 426 28.48 -12.38 6.02
N ILE A 427 27.68 -13.40 5.68
CA ILE A 427 28.16 -14.70 5.20
C ILE A 427 28.14 -14.85 3.67
N TYR A 428 27.91 -13.78 2.92
CA TYR A 428 27.81 -13.83 1.46
C TYR A 428 29.03 -14.45 0.78
N SER A 429 30.25 -14.10 1.22
CA SER A 429 31.51 -14.71 0.76
C SER A 429 31.51 -16.24 0.87
N LYS A 430 31.04 -16.76 2.01
CA LYS A 430 30.92 -18.19 2.28
C LYS A 430 29.82 -18.84 1.46
N GLN A 431 28.70 -18.15 1.24
CA GLN A 431 27.61 -18.63 0.38
C GLN A 431 28.09 -18.79 -1.06
N VAL A 432 28.84 -17.82 -1.59
CA VAL A 432 29.46 -17.90 -2.92
C VAL A 432 30.45 -19.07 -2.98
N ALA A 433 31.35 -19.18 -2.00
CA ALA A 433 32.35 -20.26 -1.98
C ALA A 433 31.73 -21.68 -1.90
N ASN A 434 30.58 -21.81 -1.22
CA ASN A 434 29.87 -23.07 -1.05
C ASN A 434 28.88 -23.38 -2.19
N GLY A 435 28.70 -22.47 -3.16
CA GLY A 435 27.68 -22.63 -4.20
C GLY A 435 26.24 -22.62 -3.67
N ASP A 436 25.97 -21.86 -2.59
CA ASP A 436 24.64 -21.74 -2.00
C ASP A 436 23.71 -20.97 -2.96
N PRO A 437 22.50 -21.49 -3.28
CA PRO A 437 21.56 -20.82 -4.17
C PRO A 437 21.19 -19.41 -3.74
N ARG A 438 21.26 -19.10 -2.43
CA ARG A 438 21.02 -17.75 -1.90
C ARG A 438 22.00 -16.71 -2.44
N ALA A 439 23.25 -17.09 -2.73
CA ALA A 439 24.20 -16.16 -3.33
C ALA A 439 23.77 -15.76 -4.76
N ALA A 440 23.32 -16.72 -5.56
CA ALA A 440 22.81 -16.46 -6.91
C ALA A 440 21.53 -15.61 -6.89
N ASP A 441 20.67 -15.82 -5.90
CA ASP A 441 19.48 -14.99 -5.69
C ASP A 441 19.84 -13.54 -5.25
N ILE A 442 20.87 -13.37 -4.41
CA ILE A 442 21.42 -12.03 -4.06
C ILE A 442 22.01 -11.34 -5.30
N ASP A 443 22.74 -12.07 -6.14
CA ASP A 443 23.27 -11.55 -7.42
C ASP A 443 22.15 -11.10 -8.37
N TYR A 444 21.08 -11.90 -8.49
CA TYR A 444 19.91 -11.53 -9.27
C TYR A 444 19.28 -10.23 -8.76
N LEU A 445 19.11 -10.08 -7.43
CA LEU A 445 18.57 -8.87 -6.83
C LEU A 445 19.49 -7.64 -7.04
N MET A 446 20.82 -7.79 -6.93
CA MET A 446 21.76 -6.70 -7.23
C MET A 446 21.66 -6.25 -8.70
N LYS A 447 21.48 -7.18 -9.63
CA LYS A 447 21.28 -6.86 -11.05
C LYS A 447 19.93 -6.19 -11.31
N LYS A 448 18.88 -6.63 -10.61
CA LYS A 448 17.53 -6.02 -10.69
C LYS A 448 17.50 -4.61 -10.09
N PHE A 449 18.31 -4.37 -9.05
CA PHE A 449 18.41 -3.08 -8.34
C PHE A 449 19.85 -2.58 -8.29
N PRO A 450 20.40 -1.98 -9.38
CA PRO A 450 21.82 -1.64 -9.48
C PRO A 450 22.34 -0.62 -8.46
N SER A 451 21.46 0.18 -7.83
CA SER A 451 21.83 1.12 -6.78
C SER A 451 21.91 0.47 -5.39
N TRP A 452 21.33 -0.72 -5.21
CA TRP A 452 21.45 -1.52 -4.00
C TRP A 452 22.86 -2.08 -3.87
N ARG A 453 23.41 -2.04 -2.66
CA ARG A 453 24.76 -2.51 -2.36
C ARG A 453 24.74 -3.56 -1.27
N VAL A 454 25.59 -4.55 -1.42
CA VAL A 454 25.75 -5.63 -0.46
C VAL A 454 27.11 -5.50 0.20
N SER A 455 27.13 -5.50 1.53
CA SER A 455 28.37 -5.59 2.30
C SER A 455 28.49 -6.94 2.96
N PHE A 456 29.69 -7.49 3.07
CA PHE A 456 29.93 -8.79 3.70
C PHE A 456 31.30 -8.85 4.37
N VAL A 457 31.52 -9.92 5.15
CA VAL A 457 32.79 -10.18 5.80
C VAL A 457 33.51 -11.31 5.06
N ASP A 458 34.70 -11.01 4.58
CA ASP A 458 35.60 -11.94 3.92
C ASP A 458 36.63 -12.45 4.93
N SER A 459 36.76 -13.77 5.08
CA SER A 459 37.68 -14.40 6.02
C SER A 459 38.84 -15.00 5.25
N ILE A 460 40.00 -14.37 5.33
CA ILE A 460 41.19 -14.70 4.57
C ILE A 460 42.19 -15.36 5.52
N THR A 461 42.59 -16.60 5.23
CA THR A 461 43.65 -17.29 5.97
C THR A 461 44.98 -17.04 5.26
N GLU A 462 45.88 -16.29 5.90
CA GLU A 462 47.20 -15.99 5.38
C GLU A 462 48.28 -16.79 6.15
N GLN A 463 49.28 -17.30 5.44
CA GLN A 463 50.46 -17.94 6.04
C GLN A 463 51.55 -16.89 6.26
N VAL A 464 51.80 -16.53 7.51
CA VAL A 464 52.87 -15.59 7.88
C VAL A 464 53.97 -16.38 8.61
N GLY A 465 54.92 -16.91 7.84
CA GLY A 465 55.93 -17.85 8.34
C GLY A 465 55.33 -19.23 8.62
N ASP A 466 55.56 -19.77 9.82
CA ASP A 466 54.99 -21.06 10.29
C ASP A 466 53.62 -20.89 11.00
N LYS A 467 53.00 -19.71 10.95
CA LYS A 467 51.74 -19.42 11.64
C LYS A 467 50.63 -19.03 10.67
N GLU A 468 49.49 -19.70 10.81
CA GLU A 468 48.23 -19.27 10.21
C GLU A 468 47.67 -18.06 10.96
N VAL A 469 47.44 -16.98 10.22
CA VAL A 469 46.78 -15.78 10.72
C VAL A 469 45.49 -15.57 9.93
N ASN A 470 44.38 -15.40 10.65
CA ASN A 470 43.09 -15.09 10.04
C ASN A 470 42.92 -13.58 9.97
N ARG A 471 42.84 -13.06 8.75
CA ARG A 471 42.48 -11.69 8.43
C ARG A 471 41.00 -11.61 8.08
N PHE A 472 40.33 -10.55 8.52
CA PHE A 472 38.93 -10.32 8.25
C PHE A 472 38.78 -8.98 7.53
N ASP A 473 38.24 -9.00 6.33
CA ASP A 473 37.99 -7.79 5.55
C ASP A 473 36.49 -7.57 5.42
N CYS A 474 36.04 -6.33 5.53
CA CYS A 474 34.69 -5.96 5.15
C CYS A 474 34.70 -5.40 3.72
N VAL A 475 33.83 -5.95 2.88
CA VAL A 475 33.80 -5.72 1.44
C VAL A 475 32.43 -5.18 1.06
N LEU A 476 32.39 -4.20 0.15
CA LEU A 476 31.18 -3.66 -0.46
C LEU A 476 31.16 -4.03 -1.93
N VAL A 477 30.08 -4.64 -2.39
CA VAL A 477 29.84 -4.99 -3.79
C VAL A 477 28.53 -4.39 -4.31
N LYS A 478 28.43 -4.26 -5.63
CA LYS A 478 27.21 -3.89 -6.35
C LYS A 478 27.23 -4.49 -7.75
N ALA A 479 26.09 -4.45 -8.45
CA ALA A 479 26.06 -4.76 -9.86
C ALA A 479 26.51 -3.58 -10.73
N GLU A 480 27.35 -3.84 -11.73
CA GLU A 480 27.60 -2.95 -12.86
C GLU A 480 27.31 -3.73 -14.16
N GLY A 481 26.17 -3.43 -14.78
CA GLY A 481 25.65 -4.24 -15.88
C GLY A 481 25.34 -5.67 -15.42
N ASN A 482 26.00 -6.66 -16.02
CA ASN A 482 25.81 -8.08 -15.68
C ASN A 482 26.84 -8.63 -14.69
N GLU A 483 27.80 -7.83 -14.24
CA GLU A 483 28.88 -8.25 -13.36
C GLU A 483 28.69 -7.68 -11.95
N ILE A 484 29.13 -8.45 -10.94
CA ILE A 484 29.18 -8.00 -9.55
C ILE A 484 30.60 -7.51 -9.28
N VAL A 485 30.73 -6.23 -8.98
CA VAL A 485 32.02 -5.57 -8.82
C VAL A 485 32.27 -5.20 -7.36
N GLU A 486 33.51 -5.34 -6.92
CA GLU A 486 33.98 -4.82 -5.64
C GLU A 486 34.13 -3.30 -5.72
N VAL A 487 33.42 -2.58 -4.86
CA VAL A 487 33.43 -1.12 -4.78
C VAL A 487 34.50 -0.63 -3.81
N TYR A 488 34.59 -1.29 -2.65
CA TYR A 488 35.52 -0.91 -1.60
C TYR A 488 35.74 -2.07 -0.63
N ARG A 489 36.92 -2.10 0.00
CA ARG A 489 37.29 -3.08 1.01
C ARG A 489 38.12 -2.41 2.10
N TYR A 490 37.91 -2.81 3.35
CA TYR A 490 38.77 -2.42 4.46
C TYR A 490 38.97 -3.57 5.45
N GLU A 491 40.14 -3.60 6.08
CA GLU A 491 40.50 -4.61 7.07
C GLU A 491 39.86 -4.30 8.43
N LEU A 492 39.30 -5.33 9.06
CA LEU A 492 38.74 -5.30 10.41
C LEU A 492 39.83 -5.64 11.43
N PRO A 493 39.74 -5.11 12.67
CA PRO A 493 40.74 -5.38 13.72
C PRO A 493 40.73 -6.85 14.23
N GLY A 494 39.81 -7.68 13.75
CA GLY A 494 39.65 -9.08 14.13
C GLY A 494 38.31 -9.63 13.65
N ASN A 495 37.93 -10.81 14.17
CA ASN A 495 36.62 -11.38 13.88
C ASN A 495 35.52 -10.44 14.38
N PRO A 496 34.64 -9.94 13.48
CA PRO A 496 33.62 -8.97 13.87
C PRO A 496 32.53 -9.55 14.76
N ILE A 497 32.29 -10.88 14.75
CA ILE A 497 31.17 -11.50 15.44
C ILE A 497 31.51 -11.71 16.93
N LEU A 498 30.92 -10.89 17.81
CA LEU A 498 31.13 -10.93 19.25
C LEU A 498 29.95 -11.57 20.01
N GLY A 499 28.71 -11.31 19.58
CA GLY A 499 27.48 -11.80 20.21
C GLY A 499 26.45 -12.31 19.20
N GLU A 500 25.24 -11.72 19.24
CA GLU A 500 24.05 -12.14 18.49
C GLU A 500 24.17 -11.96 16.96
N GLY A 501 25.13 -11.19 16.48
CA GLY A 501 25.43 -11.02 15.06
C GLY A 501 24.77 -9.78 14.42
N LYS A 502 23.51 -9.47 14.76
CA LYS A 502 22.79 -8.27 14.24
C LYS A 502 23.53 -6.95 14.52
N PRO A 503 23.89 -6.60 15.78
CA PRO A 503 24.60 -5.34 16.04
C PRO A 503 25.97 -5.29 15.35
N GLU A 504 26.70 -6.39 15.30
CA GLU A 504 27.98 -6.47 14.58
C GLU A 504 27.80 -6.26 13.07
N ASN A 505 26.74 -6.82 12.49
CA ASN A 505 26.41 -6.68 11.08
C ASN A 505 26.16 -5.22 10.70
N GLN A 506 25.31 -4.56 11.47
CA GLN A 506 25.00 -3.15 11.26
C GLN A 506 26.23 -2.26 11.47
N ASN A 507 27.00 -2.48 12.54
CA ASN A 507 28.16 -1.63 12.84
C ASN A 507 29.31 -1.80 11.83
N VAL A 508 29.48 -3.01 11.26
CA VAL A 508 30.46 -3.29 10.21
C VAL A 508 30.00 -2.73 8.86
N ALA A 509 28.71 -2.71 8.56
CA ALA A 509 28.19 -2.09 7.34
C ALA A 509 28.16 -0.54 7.41
N LEU A 510 28.11 0.03 8.62
CA LEU A 510 27.96 1.47 8.86
C LEU A 510 28.94 2.38 8.08
N PRO A 511 30.25 2.08 7.96
CA PRO A 511 31.19 2.91 7.20
C PRO A 511 30.86 3.06 5.71
N PHE A 512 30.09 2.13 5.13
CA PHE A 512 29.67 2.20 3.72
C PHE A 512 28.49 3.13 3.48
N THR A 513 27.70 3.42 4.50
CA THR A 513 26.53 4.31 4.40
C THR A 513 26.95 5.73 4.02
N ARG A 514 26.07 6.50 3.37
CA ARG A 514 26.28 7.89 2.94
C ARG A 514 25.12 8.80 3.37
N GLY A 515 25.22 10.09 3.10
CA GLY A 515 24.21 11.08 3.50
C GLY A 515 24.22 11.44 4.99
N GLU A 516 23.26 12.30 5.36
CA GLU A 516 23.12 12.95 6.67
C GLU A 516 22.35 12.09 7.67
N TYR A 517 21.42 11.27 7.18
CA TYR A 517 20.57 10.41 8.00
C TYR A 517 20.78 8.93 7.70
N LEU A 518 20.47 8.08 8.67
CA LEU A 518 20.59 6.62 8.58
C LEU A 518 19.33 5.95 9.11
N GLN A 519 18.61 5.23 8.25
CA GLN A 519 17.46 4.41 8.63
C GLN A 519 17.90 2.98 8.92
N THR A 520 17.44 2.42 10.04
CA THR A 520 17.62 1.01 10.36
C THR A 520 16.35 0.24 10.06
N ILE A 521 16.49 -0.84 9.28
CA ILE A 521 15.38 -1.67 8.81
C ILE A 521 15.71 -3.14 9.09
N ASP A 522 14.76 -3.88 9.64
CA ASP A 522 14.89 -5.33 9.80
C ASP A 522 14.62 -6.10 8.50
N MET A 523 15.15 -7.31 8.39
CA MET A 523 15.05 -8.20 7.21
C MET A 523 13.62 -8.61 6.81
N ASN A 524 12.63 -8.36 7.66
CA ASN A 524 11.23 -8.70 7.39
C ASN A 524 10.35 -7.46 7.28
N GLN A 525 10.93 -6.31 6.98
CA GLN A 525 10.21 -5.06 6.76
C GLN A 525 10.20 -4.64 5.30
N GLU A 526 9.20 -3.87 4.91
CA GLU A 526 9.09 -3.30 3.58
C GLU A 526 8.53 -1.89 3.67
N HIS A 527 8.85 -1.05 2.69
CA HIS A 527 8.15 0.20 2.48
C HIS A 527 7.14 0.04 1.35
N TYR A 528 6.18 0.95 1.34
CA TYR A 528 5.20 1.07 0.26
C TYR A 528 5.49 2.33 -0.54
N PHE A 529 5.26 2.29 -1.86
CA PHE A 529 5.63 3.38 -2.76
C PHE A 529 5.03 4.73 -2.33
N GLU A 530 3.75 4.73 -1.99
CA GLU A 530 3.03 5.91 -1.51
C GLU A 530 3.55 6.45 -0.18
N GLU A 531 4.13 5.59 0.66
CA GLU A 531 4.77 6.00 1.92
C GLU A 531 6.15 6.63 1.66
N CYS A 532 6.92 6.08 0.70
CA CYS A 532 8.20 6.63 0.29
C CYS A 532 8.12 8.08 -0.22
N LEU A 533 6.98 8.48 -0.81
CA LEU A 533 6.73 9.88 -1.24
C LEU A 533 6.79 10.88 -0.07
N LYS A 534 6.57 10.44 1.17
CA LYS A 534 6.58 11.28 2.37
C LYS A 534 7.94 11.37 3.04
N MET A 535 8.96 10.66 2.54
CA MET A 535 10.31 10.67 3.13
C MET A 535 10.93 12.08 3.24
N PRO A 536 10.77 13.00 2.27
CA PRO A 536 11.26 14.36 2.42
C PRO A 536 10.63 15.07 3.64
N ASN A 537 9.31 14.99 3.78
CA ASN A 537 8.57 15.57 4.91
C ASN A 537 8.95 14.89 6.23
N PHE A 538 9.16 13.58 6.21
CA PHE A 538 9.60 12.79 7.35
C PHE A 538 10.94 13.31 7.88
N LEU A 539 11.97 13.42 7.03
CA LEU A 539 13.30 13.90 7.44
C LEU A 539 13.28 15.36 7.88
N ALA A 540 12.43 16.20 7.29
CA ALA A 540 12.26 17.59 7.73
C ALA A 540 11.70 17.73 9.16
N THR A 541 11.16 16.66 9.75
CA THR A 541 10.77 16.63 11.17
C THR A 541 11.95 16.90 12.09
N ALA A 542 13.18 16.55 11.67
CA ALA A 542 14.38 16.73 12.48
C ALA A 542 14.60 18.19 12.93
N THR A 543 14.20 19.15 12.06
CA THR A 543 14.48 20.57 12.25
C THR A 543 13.20 21.43 12.35
N SER A 544 12.02 20.85 12.19
CA SER A 544 10.76 21.61 12.06
C SER A 544 10.26 22.24 13.35
N THR A 545 10.56 21.64 14.50
CA THR A 545 10.00 22.03 15.81
C THR A 545 10.90 22.97 16.60
N GLY A 546 12.10 23.26 16.09
CA GLY A 546 13.15 23.97 16.83
C GLY A 546 13.81 23.12 17.93
N GLU A 547 13.36 21.88 18.13
CA GLU A 547 14.01 20.90 19.00
C GLU A 547 15.02 20.09 18.18
N GLU A 548 16.19 19.80 18.76
CA GLU A 548 17.23 19.01 18.12
C GLU A 548 16.86 17.51 18.19
N VAL A 549 16.10 17.04 17.19
CA VAL A 549 15.66 15.65 17.08
C VAL A 549 16.77 14.81 16.47
N THR A 550 17.30 13.87 17.25
CA THR A 550 18.39 12.96 16.84
C THR A 550 17.85 11.68 16.19
N VAL A 551 16.66 11.22 16.62
CA VAL A 551 16.03 10.01 16.08
C VAL A 551 14.56 10.27 15.81
N ILE A 552 14.13 9.99 14.58
CA ILE A 552 12.74 10.09 14.15
C ILE A 552 12.19 8.67 13.99
N GLY A 553 11.18 8.33 14.78
CA GLY A 553 10.45 7.08 14.61
C GLY A 553 9.20 7.24 13.77
N MET A 554 8.77 6.15 13.14
CA MET A 554 7.53 6.06 12.38
C MET A 554 6.67 4.89 12.83
N LYS A 555 5.41 4.88 12.41
CA LYS A 555 4.46 3.80 12.69
C LYS A 555 4.82 2.53 11.91
N GLU A 556 4.42 1.38 12.44
CA GLU A 556 4.53 0.10 11.72
C GLU A 556 3.15 -0.49 11.39
N HIS A 557 3.08 -1.20 10.27
CA HIS A 557 1.93 -1.97 9.84
C HIS A 557 2.28 -3.46 9.74
N VAL A 558 1.62 -4.30 10.53
CA VAL A 558 1.86 -5.75 10.51
C VAL A 558 1.10 -6.41 9.38
N PHE A 559 1.79 -6.79 8.30
CA PHE A 559 1.15 -7.37 7.12
C PHE A 559 0.80 -8.86 7.26
N THR A 560 1.33 -9.56 8.28
CA THR A 560 0.99 -10.98 8.54
C THR A 560 -0.30 -11.16 9.35
N GLY A 561 -0.97 -10.08 9.75
CA GLY A 561 -2.15 -10.12 10.64
C GLY A 561 -3.37 -10.88 10.09
N ARG A 562 -3.42 -11.14 8.78
CA ARG A 562 -4.50 -11.92 8.14
C ARG A 562 -4.25 -13.43 8.10
N ALA A 563 -3.06 -13.89 8.47
CA ALA A 563 -2.68 -15.29 8.36
C ALA A 563 -3.45 -16.22 9.33
N SER A 564 -3.78 -15.74 10.53
CA SER A 564 -4.51 -16.50 11.55
C SER A 564 -5.17 -15.59 12.59
N SER A 565 -6.08 -16.12 13.40
CA SER A 565 -6.65 -15.36 14.54
C SER A 565 -5.58 -14.93 15.55
N LEU A 566 -4.57 -15.79 15.79
CA LEU A 566 -3.44 -15.44 16.66
C LEU A 566 -2.61 -14.29 16.11
N ALA A 567 -2.29 -14.35 14.80
CA ALA A 567 -1.60 -13.26 14.11
C ALA A 567 -2.39 -11.96 14.23
N ARG A 568 -3.71 -12.03 14.08
CA ARG A 568 -4.59 -10.86 14.20
C ARG A 568 -4.58 -10.26 15.61
N PHE A 569 -4.62 -11.07 16.66
CA PHE A 569 -4.55 -10.56 18.03
C PHE A 569 -3.19 -9.92 18.32
N MET A 570 -2.10 -10.52 17.85
CA MET A 570 -0.77 -9.92 17.97
C MET A 570 -0.67 -8.60 17.20
N THR A 571 -1.19 -8.54 15.97
CA THR A 571 -1.26 -7.29 15.19
C THR A 571 -2.02 -6.19 15.92
N LEU A 572 -3.14 -6.51 16.58
CA LEU A 572 -3.90 -5.53 17.35
C LEU A 572 -3.12 -5.02 18.57
N GLN A 573 -2.41 -5.90 19.27
CA GLN A 573 -1.53 -5.50 20.37
C GLN A 573 -0.40 -4.59 19.87
N GLU A 574 0.24 -4.95 18.77
CA GLU A 574 1.31 -4.15 18.19
C GLU A 574 0.80 -2.80 17.71
N LEU A 575 -0.40 -2.74 17.13
CA LEU A 575 -1.03 -1.48 16.73
C LEU A 575 -1.12 -0.50 17.91
N VAL A 576 -1.46 -0.97 19.11
CA VAL A 576 -1.47 -0.12 20.32
C VAL A 576 -0.08 0.42 20.63
N PHE A 577 0.92 -0.46 20.58
CA PHE A 577 2.30 -0.07 20.87
C PHE A 577 2.81 0.96 19.87
N VAL A 578 2.74 0.68 18.57
CA VAL A 578 3.32 1.52 17.49
C VAL A 578 2.53 2.79 17.19
N THR A 579 1.44 3.05 17.91
CA THR A 579 0.63 4.27 17.80
C THR A 579 0.53 4.97 19.14
N LEU A 580 -0.52 4.69 19.92
CA LEU A 580 -0.85 5.33 21.18
C LEU A 580 0.33 5.31 22.16
N THR A 581 1.01 4.16 22.33
CA THR A 581 2.14 4.07 23.25
C THR A 581 3.34 4.88 22.75
N GLN A 582 3.80 4.69 21.52
CA GLN A 582 4.93 5.45 20.95
C GLN A 582 4.65 6.96 20.97
N ARG A 583 3.43 7.39 20.63
CA ARG A 583 3.00 8.79 20.66
C ARG A 583 3.16 9.38 22.06
N VAL A 584 2.60 8.73 23.07
CA VAL A 584 2.63 9.22 24.45
C VAL A 584 4.05 9.20 25.02
N LEU A 585 4.83 8.15 24.72
CA LEU A 585 6.24 8.06 25.11
C LEU A 585 7.08 9.16 24.46
N ALA A 586 6.83 9.53 23.20
CA ALA A 586 7.52 10.63 22.53
C ALA A 586 7.08 11.98 23.12
N LYS A 587 5.77 12.23 23.19
CA LYS A 587 5.18 13.48 23.68
C LYS A 587 3.84 13.21 24.38
N PRO A 588 3.65 13.64 25.64
CA PRO A 588 4.50 14.55 26.40
C PRO A 588 5.60 13.89 27.25
N LEU A 589 5.69 12.56 27.33
CA LEU A 589 6.53 11.90 28.34
C LEU A 589 8.04 11.99 28.10
N ARG A 590 8.47 12.20 26.83
CA ARG A 590 9.89 12.27 26.45
C ARG A 590 10.72 11.09 26.98
N SER A 591 10.15 9.90 26.90
CA SER A 591 10.73 8.63 27.34
C SER A 591 10.72 7.57 26.25
N ARG A 592 10.45 7.96 24.99
CA ARG A 592 10.62 7.09 23.83
C ARG A 592 12.11 6.77 23.64
N MET A 593 12.38 5.52 23.29
CA MET A 593 13.71 5.03 22.93
C MET A 593 13.69 4.46 21.52
N HIS A 594 14.86 4.12 21.00
CA HIS A 594 14.98 3.37 19.76
C HIS A 594 14.62 1.90 19.99
N TYR A 595 13.78 1.31 19.15
CA TYR A 595 13.34 -0.09 19.27
C TYR A 595 13.77 -0.93 18.05
N GLY A 596 14.90 -0.58 17.44
CA GLY A 596 15.52 -1.31 16.32
C GLY A 596 15.13 -0.79 14.95
N HIS A 597 13.84 -0.53 14.75
CA HIS A 597 13.30 -0.14 13.46
C HIS A 597 11.92 0.53 13.60
N PRO A 598 11.40 1.20 12.56
CA PRO A 598 12.05 1.63 11.32
C PRO A 598 12.58 3.07 11.48
N ASP A 599 13.22 3.35 12.62
CA ASP A 599 13.68 4.68 12.98
C ASP A 599 14.80 5.18 12.08
N VAL A 600 14.87 6.51 11.94
CA VAL A 600 15.91 7.22 11.22
C VAL A 600 16.73 8.06 12.19
N PHE A 601 18.03 7.87 12.16
CA PHE A 601 19.01 8.56 12.97
C PHE A 601 19.66 9.71 12.21
N GLU A 602 20.01 10.77 12.94
CA GLU A 602 21.11 11.63 12.53
C GLU A 602 22.41 10.81 12.51
N LYS A 603 23.04 10.72 11.34
CA LYS A 603 24.17 9.81 11.16
C LYS A 603 25.43 10.28 11.87
N SER A 604 25.66 11.59 11.93
CA SER A 604 26.79 12.21 12.64
C SER A 604 26.85 11.73 14.11
N PHE A 605 25.68 11.64 14.75
CA PHE A 605 25.51 11.18 16.12
C PHE A 605 25.87 9.71 16.26
N VAL A 606 25.33 8.84 15.40
CA VAL A 606 25.53 7.38 15.46
C VAL A 606 26.99 7.01 15.23
N VAL A 607 27.64 7.62 14.24
CA VAL A 607 29.05 7.36 13.90
C VAL A 607 29.98 7.76 15.06
N THR A 608 29.63 8.81 15.81
CA THR A 608 30.44 9.29 16.95
C THR A 608 30.06 8.64 18.29
N SER A 609 28.94 7.92 18.35
CA SER A 609 28.39 7.34 19.59
C SER A 609 28.51 5.82 19.70
N GLY A 610 29.28 5.18 18.82
CA GLY A 610 29.57 3.75 18.90
C GLY A 610 28.63 2.85 18.09
N GLY A 611 27.94 3.40 17.08
CA GLY A 611 27.12 2.65 16.15
C GLY A 611 25.62 2.70 16.44
N VAL A 612 24.84 1.93 15.68
CA VAL A 612 23.35 1.93 15.77
C VAL A 612 22.84 0.98 16.84
N SER A 613 23.64 -0.01 17.24
CA SER A 613 23.25 -1.05 18.18
C SER A 613 24.46 -1.53 18.97
N LYS A 614 24.24 -1.91 20.24
CA LYS A 614 25.32 -2.27 21.17
C LYS A 614 25.76 -3.72 20.96
N ALA A 615 26.93 -3.91 20.33
CA ALA A 615 27.56 -5.22 20.21
C ALA A 615 28.12 -5.70 21.56
N SER A 616 27.67 -6.86 22.04
CA SER A 616 28.20 -7.47 23.27
C SER A 616 28.08 -8.99 23.30
N LYS A 617 29.04 -9.63 23.98
CA LYS A 617 29.14 -11.09 24.09
C LYS A 617 28.13 -11.65 25.09
N GLY A 618 26.94 -12.00 24.61
CA GLY A 618 25.92 -12.73 25.38
C GLY A 618 25.26 -11.96 26.53
N ILE A 619 25.34 -10.62 26.50
CA ILE A 619 24.61 -9.70 27.38
C ILE A 619 24.04 -8.57 26.51
N ASN A 620 23.04 -7.85 26.99
CA ASN A 620 22.32 -6.79 26.27
C ASN A 620 21.54 -7.34 25.05
N LEU A 621 20.70 -8.36 25.27
CA LEU A 621 19.83 -8.98 24.25
C LEU A 621 18.94 -7.99 23.48
N SER A 622 18.57 -6.86 24.10
CA SER A 622 17.90 -5.73 23.45
C SER A 622 18.94 -4.68 23.04
N GLU A 623 19.78 -5.01 22.07
CA GLU A 623 20.95 -4.23 21.66
C GLU A 623 20.59 -2.82 21.16
N ASP A 624 19.42 -2.71 20.49
CA ASP A 624 18.98 -1.52 19.78
C ASP A 624 18.60 -0.39 20.77
N VAL A 625 18.05 -0.76 21.93
CA VAL A 625 17.53 0.20 22.92
C VAL A 625 18.61 1.09 23.52
N PHE A 626 19.84 0.59 23.55
CA PHE A 626 21.00 1.32 24.05
C PHE A 626 21.32 2.56 23.22
N SER A 627 20.98 2.57 21.94
CA SER A 627 21.12 3.77 21.12
C SER A 627 20.12 4.84 21.53
N GLY A 628 18.89 4.46 21.88
CA GLY A 628 17.92 5.39 22.49
C GLY A 628 18.40 5.94 23.84
N TYR A 629 19.02 5.10 24.67
CA TYR A 629 19.62 5.55 25.92
C TYR A 629 20.77 6.52 25.70
N ASN A 630 21.65 6.25 24.73
CA ASN A 630 22.75 7.14 24.40
C ASN A 630 22.27 8.50 23.89
N VAL A 631 21.24 8.53 23.04
CA VAL A 631 20.59 9.77 22.57
C VAL A 631 20.11 10.57 23.78
N THR A 632 19.29 9.95 24.64
CA THR A 632 18.73 10.62 25.82
C THR A 632 19.82 11.12 26.79
N LEU A 633 20.85 10.30 27.06
CA LEU A 633 21.97 10.67 27.95
C LEU A 633 22.83 11.81 27.40
N ARG A 634 22.79 12.07 26.10
CA ARG A 634 23.54 13.15 25.43
C ARG A 634 22.69 14.39 25.19
N GLY A 635 21.45 14.40 25.69
CA GLY A 635 20.52 15.52 25.53
C GLY A 635 19.77 15.55 24.21
N GLY A 636 19.96 14.54 23.35
CA GLY A 636 19.20 14.40 22.10
C GLY A 636 17.77 13.93 22.34
N LEU A 637 16.93 14.07 21.31
CA LEU A 637 15.51 13.73 21.36
C LEU A 637 15.17 12.58 20.40
N VAL A 638 14.40 11.62 20.91
CA VAL A 638 13.79 10.53 20.15
C VAL A 638 12.30 10.83 19.97
N THR A 639 11.88 11.19 18.76
CA THR A 639 10.48 11.54 18.44
C THR A 639 9.75 10.40 17.70
N HIS A 640 8.45 10.58 17.49
CA HIS A 640 7.60 9.66 16.74
C HIS A 640 6.60 10.44 15.88
N VAL A 641 6.48 10.06 14.61
CA VAL A 641 5.48 10.60 13.66
C VAL A 641 4.62 9.48 13.10
N GLU A 642 3.37 9.82 12.80
CA GLU A 642 2.35 8.84 12.38
C GLU A 642 1.82 9.08 10.97
N PHE A 643 2.27 10.15 10.29
CA PHE A 643 1.88 10.41 8.90
C PHE A 643 2.61 9.50 7.90
N MET A 644 3.55 8.66 8.35
CA MET A 644 4.27 7.69 7.53
C MET A 644 4.32 6.35 8.27
N GLN A 645 4.22 5.23 7.53
CA GLN A 645 4.29 3.89 8.10
C GLN A 645 5.19 2.95 7.29
N CYS A 646 5.78 1.97 7.98
CA CYS A 646 6.58 0.89 7.39
C CYS A 646 5.88 -0.47 7.60
N GLY A 647 5.91 -1.37 6.62
CA GLY A 647 5.41 -2.73 6.76
C GLY A 647 6.35 -3.61 7.59
N LYS A 648 5.80 -4.49 8.43
CA LYS A 648 6.55 -5.44 9.27
C LYS A 648 5.92 -6.84 9.23
N GLY A 649 6.76 -7.84 9.00
CA GLY A 649 6.41 -9.24 9.17
C GLY A 649 6.47 -9.65 10.64
N ARG A 650 5.49 -10.43 11.11
CA ARG A 650 5.45 -10.94 12.48
C ARG A 650 5.11 -12.41 12.54
N ASP A 651 5.60 -13.04 13.60
CA ASP A 651 5.35 -14.43 13.93
C ASP A 651 3.88 -14.71 14.20
N VAL A 652 3.43 -15.90 13.79
CA VAL A 652 2.00 -16.25 13.75
C VAL A 652 1.64 -17.42 14.67
N THR A 653 2.62 -17.98 15.40
CA THR A 653 2.44 -19.13 16.30
C THR A 653 2.69 -18.75 17.76
N LEU A 654 2.01 -19.42 18.71
CA LEU A 654 2.18 -19.18 20.15
C LEU A 654 3.63 -19.37 20.61
N SER A 655 4.32 -20.39 20.09
CA SER A 655 5.70 -20.69 20.46
C SER A 655 6.68 -19.57 20.05
N GLN A 656 6.50 -19.02 18.85
CA GLN A 656 7.31 -17.91 18.36
C GLN A 656 6.98 -16.62 19.12
N ILE A 657 5.69 -16.34 19.37
CA ILE A 657 5.26 -15.18 20.17
C ILE A 657 5.86 -15.25 21.58
N ASN A 658 5.85 -16.41 22.22
CA ASN A 658 6.46 -16.59 23.54
C ASN A 658 7.98 -16.36 23.52
N ALA A 659 8.69 -16.91 22.53
CA ALA A 659 10.13 -16.70 22.39
C ALA A 659 10.47 -15.22 22.15
N PHE A 660 9.65 -14.52 21.36
CA PHE A 660 9.79 -13.09 21.11
C PHE A 660 9.59 -12.27 22.41
N GLU A 661 8.48 -12.46 23.12
CA GLU A 661 8.21 -11.73 24.38
C GLU A 661 9.27 -12.05 25.46
N ALA A 662 9.75 -13.29 25.53
CA ALA A 662 10.84 -13.68 26.42
C ALA A 662 12.15 -12.95 26.10
N LYS A 663 12.49 -12.80 24.80
CA LYS A 663 13.67 -12.00 24.38
C LYS A 663 13.54 -10.54 24.85
N LEU A 664 12.37 -9.93 24.66
CA LEU A 664 12.12 -8.54 25.07
C LEU A 664 12.21 -8.37 26.58
N SER A 665 11.58 -9.27 27.35
CA SER A 665 11.58 -9.24 28.81
C SER A 665 13.00 -9.42 29.37
N ASN A 666 13.74 -10.43 28.89
CA ASN A 666 15.14 -10.66 29.29
C ASN A 666 16.05 -9.47 28.94
N GLY A 667 15.94 -8.94 27.72
CA GLY A 667 16.73 -7.77 27.33
C GLY A 667 16.41 -6.52 28.14
N CYS A 668 15.16 -6.36 28.60
CA CYS A 668 14.76 -5.29 29.52
C CYS A 668 15.33 -5.49 30.93
N ALA A 669 15.38 -6.73 31.43
CA ALA A 669 16.00 -7.07 32.70
C ALA A 669 17.52 -6.82 32.66
N GLU A 670 18.20 -7.21 31.59
CA GLU A 670 19.63 -6.93 31.41
C GLU A 670 19.93 -5.44 31.30
N SER A 671 19.08 -4.69 30.58
CA SER A 671 19.29 -3.26 30.38
C SER A 671 19.08 -2.45 31.66
N CYS A 672 18.26 -2.92 32.61
CA CYS A 672 18.13 -2.27 33.93
C CYS A 672 19.41 -2.39 34.79
N LEU A 673 20.23 -3.42 34.55
CA LEU A 673 21.53 -3.63 35.20
C LEU A 673 22.69 -2.94 34.46
N SER A 674 22.41 -2.31 33.33
CA SER A 674 23.44 -1.69 32.50
C SER A 674 23.93 -0.35 33.06
N ARG A 675 25.14 0.03 32.65
CA ARG A 675 25.70 1.37 32.94
C ARG A 675 24.80 2.48 32.42
N GLU A 676 24.23 2.31 31.24
CA GLU A 676 23.33 3.28 30.63
C GLU A 676 22.04 3.42 31.45
N GLY A 677 21.45 2.31 31.89
CA GLY A 677 20.31 2.29 32.82
C GLY A 677 20.61 3.06 34.10
N HIS A 678 21.72 2.76 34.77
CA HIS A 678 22.15 3.47 35.99
C HIS A 678 22.33 4.99 35.77
N ARG A 679 22.91 5.39 34.64
CA ARG A 679 23.08 6.81 34.30
C ARG A 679 21.75 7.50 34.05
N LEU A 680 20.84 6.87 33.29
CA LEU A 680 19.52 7.42 33.03
C LEU A 680 18.76 7.65 34.33
N THR A 681 18.79 6.67 35.25
CA THR A 681 18.09 6.80 36.53
C THR A 681 18.61 7.93 37.41
N ASN A 682 19.89 8.31 37.28
CA ASN A 682 20.49 9.40 38.03
C ASN A 682 20.36 10.77 37.35
N CYS A 683 20.11 10.81 36.04
CA CYS A 683 20.10 12.05 35.25
C CYS A 683 18.69 12.55 34.91
N LEU A 684 17.67 11.69 34.91
CA LEU A 684 16.30 12.07 34.60
C LEU A 684 15.59 12.68 35.81
N ASP A 685 14.75 13.69 35.59
CA ASP A 685 13.83 14.19 36.61
C ASP A 685 12.75 13.16 36.97
N PHE A 686 12.11 13.36 38.12
CA PHE A 686 11.12 12.43 38.66
C PHE A 686 10.00 12.07 37.66
N PRO A 687 9.33 13.00 36.97
CA PRO A 687 8.34 12.65 35.94
C PRO A 687 8.89 11.77 34.81
N ARG A 688 10.05 12.11 34.22
CA ARG A 688 10.66 11.31 33.15
C ARG A 688 11.15 9.96 33.67
N LEU A 689 11.64 9.88 34.90
CA LEU A 689 12.05 8.64 35.56
C LEU A 689 10.85 7.70 35.76
N ASN A 690 9.72 8.21 36.23
CA ASN A 690 8.47 7.43 36.34
C ASN A 690 8.00 6.96 34.95
N SER A 691 8.10 7.83 33.95
CA SER A 691 7.73 7.49 32.57
C SER A 691 8.62 6.39 32.01
N MET A 692 9.93 6.44 32.27
CA MET A 692 10.88 5.38 31.95
C MET A 692 10.62 4.08 32.71
N PHE A 693 10.19 4.17 33.97
CA PHE A 693 9.80 2.98 34.73
C PHE A 693 8.59 2.31 34.05
N TYR A 694 7.47 3.01 33.88
CA TYR A 694 6.25 2.41 33.34
C TYR A 694 6.32 2.09 31.84
N GLY A 695 7.10 2.84 31.05
CA GLY A 695 7.27 2.61 29.62
C GLY A 695 8.34 1.58 29.25
N HIS A 696 9.07 1.05 30.23
CA HIS A 696 10.25 0.21 30.00
C HIS A 696 10.42 -0.87 31.07
N PHE A 697 11.16 -0.61 32.15
CA PHE A 697 11.59 -1.64 33.12
C PHE A 697 10.42 -2.13 33.98
N GLY A 698 9.66 -1.19 34.52
CA GLY A 698 8.50 -1.42 35.37
C GLY A 698 7.38 -2.15 34.65
N PHE A 699 7.26 -2.04 33.33
CA PHE A 699 6.22 -2.76 32.58
C PHE A 699 6.30 -4.27 32.80
N TYR A 700 7.48 -4.87 32.59
CA TYR A 700 7.69 -6.31 32.78
C TYR A 700 7.67 -6.71 34.26
N ILE A 701 8.28 -5.89 35.15
CA ILE A 701 8.25 -6.13 36.60
C ILE A 701 6.82 -6.14 37.13
N CYS A 702 5.99 -5.18 36.73
CA CYS A 702 4.59 -5.11 37.14
C CYS A 702 3.80 -6.30 36.60
N ASN A 703 4.01 -6.72 35.34
CA ASN A 703 3.37 -7.93 34.82
C ASN A 703 3.76 -9.18 35.62
N ALA A 704 5.04 -9.36 35.94
CA ALA A 704 5.51 -10.46 36.77
C ALA A 704 4.87 -10.47 38.17
N LEU A 705 4.83 -9.31 38.84
CA LEU A 705 4.17 -9.17 40.14
C LEU A 705 2.65 -9.41 40.06
N THR A 706 2.01 -8.96 38.99
CA THR A 706 0.58 -9.20 38.74
C THR A 706 0.30 -10.69 38.59
N VAL A 707 1.07 -11.40 37.74
CA VAL A 707 0.92 -12.83 37.52
C VAL A 707 1.20 -13.62 38.80
N LEU A 708 2.25 -13.26 39.55
CA LEU A 708 2.54 -13.86 40.85
C LEU A 708 1.38 -13.67 41.85
N CYS A 709 0.84 -12.46 41.95
CA CYS A 709 -0.32 -12.17 42.80
C CYS A 709 -1.53 -13.03 42.43
N VAL A 710 -1.78 -13.23 41.13
CA VAL A 710 -2.87 -14.10 40.65
C VAL A 710 -2.64 -15.56 41.05
N TYR A 711 -1.42 -16.08 40.90
CA TYR A 711 -1.09 -17.44 41.34
C TYR A 711 -1.24 -17.60 42.85
N VAL A 712 -0.67 -16.70 43.65
CA VAL A 712 -0.78 -16.72 45.12
C VAL A 712 -2.25 -16.67 45.53
N TYR A 713 -3.04 -15.79 44.92
CA TYR A 713 -4.48 -15.70 45.17
C TYR A 713 -5.21 -17.01 44.83
N ALA A 714 -4.94 -17.60 43.67
CA ALA A 714 -5.56 -18.85 43.23
C ALA A 714 -5.23 -20.02 44.16
N TYR A 715 -3.96 -20.17 44.55
CA TYR A 715 -3.53 -21.21 45.50
C TYR A 715 -4.11 -20.99 46.89
N CYS A 716 -4.15 -19.75 47.39
CA CYS A 716 -4.82 -19.42 48.65
C CYS A 716 -6.32 -19.75 48.60
N LYS A 717 -7.01 -19.45 47.50
CA LYS A 717 -8.43 -19.79 47.31
C LYS A 717 -8.65 -21.30 47.26
N LEU A 718 -7.80 -22.04 46.55
CA LEU A 718 -7.85 -23.50 46.51
C LEU A 718 -7.62 -24.10 47.89
N TYR A 719 -6.66 -23.56 48.65
CA TYR A 719 -6.38 -23.99 50.02
C TYR A 719 -7.58 -23.76 50.94
N VAL A 720 -8.20 -22.58 50.89
CA VAL A 720 -9.44 -22.28 51.64
C VAL A 720 -10.59 -23.20 51.22
N ALA A 721 -10.80 -23.41 49.92
CA ALA A 721 -11.87 -24.26 49.41
C ALA A 721 -11.72 -25.75 49.76
N THR A 722 -10.49 -26.19 50.02
CA THR A 722 -10.18 -27.58 50.43
C THR A 722 -10.15 -27.78 51.95
N HIS A 723 -10.11 -26.70 52.74
CA HIS A 723 -10.03 -26.75 54.20
C HIS A 723 -11.17 -25.92 54.83
N SER A 724 -12.31 -26.57 55.06
CA SER A 724 -13.53 -25.93 55.59
C SER A 724 -13.32 -25.23 56.94
N GLU A 725 -12.40 -25.72 57.78
CA GLU A 725 -12.04 -25.09 59.05
C GLU A 725 -11.42 -23.69 58.85
N VAL A 726 -10.60 -23.54 57.82
CA VAL A 726 -9.96 -22.27 57.43
C VAL A 726 -10.99 -21.34 56.80
N GLU A 727 -11.93 -21.86 55.99
CA GLU A 727 -13.01 -21.05 55.43
C GLU A 727 -13.88 -20.41 56.52
N ILE A 728 -14.28 -21.20 57.53
CA ILE A 728 -15.12 -20.74 58.65
C ILE A 728 -14.41 -19.68 59.50
N THR A 729 -13.09 -19.79 59.66
CA THR A 729 -12.29 -18.84 60.47
C THR A 729 -11.80 -17.63 59.68
N ALA A 730 -11.41 -17.78 58.42
CA ALA A 730 -10.87 -16.71 57.58
C ALA A 730 -11.95 -15.86 56.88
N ILE A 731 -13.13 -16.42 56.62
CA ILE A 731 -14.26 -15.74 56.00
C ILE A 731 -15.42 -15.65 57.01
N MET A 732 -15.27 -14.78 58.03
CA MET A 732 -16.39 -14.44 58.90
C MET A 732 -17.44 -13.67 58.10
N LYS A 733 -18.54 -14.35 57.73
CA LYS A 733 -19.72 -13.73 57.13
C LYS A 733 -20.39 -12.85 58.18
N THR A 734 -20.03 -11.57 58.18
CA THR A 734 -20.80 -10.52 58.85
C THR A 734 -21.71 -9.93 57.78
N GLY A 735 -23.02 -10.10 57.91
CA GLY A 735 -23.99 -9.76 56.86
C GLY A 735 -24.00 -8.30 56.38
N SER A 736 -23.16 -7.43 56.95
CA SER A 736 -22.94 -6.05 56.54
C SER A 736 -21.88 -5.87 55.43
N LEU A 737 -20.92 -6.80 55.29
CA LEU A 737 -19.76 -6.66 54.38
C LEU A 737 -19.79 -7.65 53.20
N ASP A 738 -20.71 -8.60 53.17
CA ASP A 738 -20.80 -9.62 52.13
C ASP A 738 -21.04 -9.02 50.74
N SER A 739 -21.84 -7.94 50.65
CA SER A 739 -22.04 -7.20 49.39
C SER A 739 -20.74 -6.53 48.91
N LEU A 740 -19.94 -5.96 49.84
CA LEU A 740 -18.67 -5.32 49.51
C LEU A 740 -17.63 -6.37 49.08
N ALA A 741 -17.58 -7.53 49.74
CA ALA A 741 -16.70 -8.63 49.38
C ALA A 741 -17.04 -9.21 47.99
N SER A 742 -18.33 -9.31 47.65
CA SER A 742 -18.80 -9.74 46.31
C SER A 742 -18.40 -8.74 45.22
N VAL A 743 -18.57 -7.44 45.48
CA VAL A 743 -18.16 -6.36 44.55
C VAL A 743 -16.64 -6.34 44.36
N MET A 744 -15.85 -6.44 45.43
CA MET A 744 -14.39 -6.46 45.36
C MET A 744 -13.89 -7.72 44.61
N THR A 745 -14.50 -8.88 44.84
CA THR A 745 -14.15 -10.12 44.12
C THR A 745 -14.43 -10.00 42.62
N THR A 746 -15.56 -9.41 42.26
CA THR A 746 -15.94 -9.14 40.86
C THR A 746 -15.01 -8.12 40.24
N GLN A 747 -14.64 -7.07 40.97
CA GLN A 747 -13.67 -6.07 40.55
C GLN A 747 -12.31 -6.70 40.25
N TYR A 748 -11.77 -7.55 41.13
CA TYR A 748 -10.49 -8.22 40.89
C TYR A 748 -10.54 -9.10 39.63
N LEU A 749 -11.63 -9.83 39.41
CA LEU A 749 -11.79 -10.70 38.22
C LEU A 749 -11.84 -9.89 36.91
N LEU A 750 -12.48 -8.72 36.92
CA LEU A 750 -12.56 -7.82 35.77
C LEU A 750 -11.27 -6.99 35.58
N GLN A 751 -10.62 -6.57 36.68
CA GLN A 751 -9.48 -5.65 36.70
C GLN A 751 -8.19 -6.28 36.17
N PHE A 752 -7.93 -7.57 36.40
CA PHE A 752 -6.70 -8.22 35.92
C PHE A 752 -6.64 -8.42 34.40
N GLY A 753 -7.79 -8.52 33.72
CA GLY A 753 -7.85 -8.76 32.27
C GLY A 753 -8.35 -7.59 31.43
N MET A 754 -9.29 -6.77 31.93
CA MET A 754 -9.94 -5.74 31.10
C MET A 754 -9.21 -4.40 31.10
N LEU A 755 -8.50 -4.03 32.17
CA LEU A 755 -7.78 -2.74 32.23
C LEU A 755 -6.61 -2.68 31.23
N THR A 756 -5.95 -3.81 30.97
CA THR A 756 -4.91 -3.92 29.94
C THR A 756 -5.48 -3.85 28.52
N THR A 757 -6.77 -4.14 28.34
CA THR A 757 -7.47 -4.00 27.04
C THR A 757 -8.04 -2.61 26.77
N LEU A 758 -8.06 -1.72 27.77
CA LEU A 758 -8.58 -0.36 27.59
C LEU A 758 -7.77 0.47 26.56
N PRO A 759 -6.42 0.43 26.55
CA PRO A 759 -5.63 1.07 25.49
C PRO A 759 -5.99 0.54 24.10
N LEU A 760 -6.24 -0.77 23.97
CA LEU A 760 -6.66 -1.37 22.71
C LEU A 760 -7.99 -0.80 22.22
N PHE A 761 -8.99 -0.68 23.10
CA PHE A 761 -10.26 -0.06 22.71
C PHE A 761 -10.08 1.40 22.30
N ALA A 762 -9.31 2.18 23.05
CA ALA A 762 -9.00 3.57 22.70
C ALA A 762 -8.32 3.68 21.33
N THR A 763 -7.31 2.86 21.06
CA THR A 763 -6.63 2.80 19.76
C THR A 763 -7.60 2.42 18.64
N LEU A 764 -8.46 1.40 18.83
CA LEU A 764 -9.44 1.00 17.83
C LEU A 764 -10.41 2.13 17.48
N PHE A 765 -10.88 2.87 18.48
CA PHE A 765 -11.77 4.02 18.29
C PHE A 765 -11.11 5.15 17.49
N VAL A 766 -9.85 5.47 17.80
CA VAL A 766 -9.10 6.52 17.12
C VAL A 766 -8.73 6.12 15.69
N GLU A 767 -8.30 4.88 15.48
CA GLU A 767 -7.78 4.40 14.19
C GLU A 767 -8.89 4.06 13.19
N PHE A 768 -10.00 3.47 13.64
CA PHE A 768 -11.05 2.97 12.74
C PHE A 768 -12.40 3.71 12.87
N GLY A 769 -12.52 4.62 13.83
CA GLY A 769 -13.77 5.29 14.16
C GLY A 769 -14.77 4.38 14.90
N PHE A 770 -15.84 4.97 15.41
CA PHE A 770 -16.76 4.33 16.37
C PHE A 770 -17.39 3.01 15.86
N LYS A 771 -17.97 3.02 14.66
CA LYS A 771 -18.70 1.87 14.12
C LYS A 771 -17.79 0.67 13.89
N GLN A 772 -16.65 0.87 13.24
CA GLN A 772 -15.71 -0.21 12.92
C GLN A 772 -15.00 -0.70 14.18
N ALA A 773 -14.66 0.19 15.11
CA ALA A 773 -14.11 -0.19 16.41
C ALA A 773 -15.06 -1.11 17.18
N ALA A 774 -16.35 -0.77 17.25
CA ALA A 774 -17.35 -1.60 17.94
C ALA A 774 -17.45 -3.01 17.32
N LEU A 775 -17.46 -3.11 15.98
CA LEU A 775 -17.47 -4.40 15.28
C LEU A 775 -16.20 -5.22 15.57
N LYS A 776 -15.03 -4.59 15.52
CA LYS A 776 -13.75 -5.24 15.85
C LYS A 776 -13.69 -5.72 17.30
N VAL A 777 -14.29 -4.98 18.24
CA VAL A 777 -14.37 -5.41 19.65
C VAL A 777 -15.28 -6.63 19.80
N ILE A 778 -16.44 -6.66 19.14
CA ILE A 778 -17.33 -7.83 19.14
C ILE A 778 -16.62 -9.04 18.53
N GLU A 779 -15.91 -8.83 17.43
CA GLU A 779 -15.10 -9.86 16.78
C GLU A 779 -14.00 -10.38 17.72
N LEU A 780 -13.27 -9.50 18.40
CA LEU A 780 -12.22 -9.86 19.34
C LEU A 780 -12.74 -10.72 20.50
N ILE A 781 -13.92 -10.38 21.04
CA ILE A 781 -14.55 -11.14 22.12
C ILE A 781 -15.01 -12.50 21.60
N SER A 782 -15.73 -12.53 20.48
CA SER A 782 -16.26 -13.78 19.89
C SER A 782 -15.18 -14.76 19.43
N THR A 783 -14.00 -14.26 19.07
CA THR A 783 -12.84 -15.08 18.66
C THR A 783 -11.91 -15.45 19.83
N LEU A 784 -12.31 -15.20 21.08
CA LEU A 784 -11.55 -15.50 22.30
C LEU A 784 -10.24 -14.72 22.46
N GLY A 785 -10.14 -13.52 21.87
CA GLY A 785 -8.97 -12.65 22.00
C GLY A 785 -8.62 -12.30 23.45
N ILE A 786 -9.61 -12.24 24.36
CA ILE A 786 -9.37 -12.03 25.80
C ILE A 786 -8.48 -13.13 26.39
N VAL A 787 -8.71 -14.40 26.01
CA VAL A 787 -7.90 -15.54 26.49
C VAL A 787 -6.47 -15.42 25.98
N PHE A 788 -6.30 -15.00 24.72
CA PHE A 788 -4.99 -14.73 24.16
C PHE A 788 -4.24 -13.63 24.91
N TYR A 789 -4.89 -12.53 25.29
CA TYR A 789 -4.22 -11.47 26.04
C TYR A 789 -3.87 -11.86 27.49
N VAL A 790 -4.62 -12.76 28.11
CA VAL A 790 -4.21 -13.38 29.39
C VAL A 790 -2.95 -14.22 29.19
N PHE A 791 -2.91 -15.07 28.14
CA PHE A 791 -1.69 -15.80 27.75
C PHE A 791 -0.52 -14.83 27.56
N LEU A 792 -0.72 -13.75 26.78
CA LEU A 792 0.32 -12.77 26.48
C LEU A 792 0.82 -12.03 27.73
N THR A 793 -0.05 -11.79 28.70
CA THR A 793 0.33 -11.18 29.99
C THR A 793 1.18 -12.17 30.79
N GLY A 794 0.83 -13.46 30.77
CA GLY A 794 1.61 -14.54 31.36
C GLY A 794 2.98 -14.75 30.70
N THR A 795 3.11 -14.56 29.39
CA THR A 795 4.41 -14.69 28.69
C THR A 795 5.33 -13.49 28.89
N LYS A 796 4.78 -12.32 29.26
CA LYS A 796 5.56 -11.11 29.59
C LYS A 796 6.12 -11.14 31.01
N ALA A 797 5.42 -11.80 31.91
CA ALA A 797 5.82 -12.07 33.29
C ALA A 797 6.95 -13.09 33.34
#